data_AF-A0A522QSA7-F1
#
_entry.id   AF-A0A522QSA7-F1
#
_cell.length_a   1.000
_cell.length_b   1.000
_cell.length_c   1.000
_cell.angle_alpha   90.00
_cell.angle_beta   90.00
_cell.angle_gamma   90.00
#
_symmetry.space_group_name_H-M   'P 1'
#
loop_
_entity.id
_entity.type
_entity.pdbx_description
1 polymer ?
#
loop_
_entity_poly.entity_id
_entity_poly.type
_entity_poly.pdbx_seq_one_letter_code
_entity_poly.pdbx_strand_id
1 'polypeptide(L)'
;MKLSRTYSSPDNPYAQVTFAPRTSKIVNPNGSTIFEAKDILVPEHWTQVAVDILAQKYFRKAGVPQALKRVPEDTVPDWLWRSVPDEEKLGQLPREQQFGAERDARQVFNRLAGTWTYWGFKHAYFDTEEDAQTFYEEMCAMLALQIGAPNSPQWFNTGLHWAYGIEGPAQGHYFVDPVTAQLTRSTNAYEHPAPHACLPYRALVTTPDGPIPIGDIVTRNLIGLPIYDAKGTTRVVAVKHNGVKPVYRVRLANGNSVEATADHLVLATDSHKGRQRWVAVAELRPGMRLIQRTDTAIETTGDDMAEAEAALAGWLQGDGFVGQYAEGTNRSLTIEAMTVNDSEHAFVLSHVDRVFGDAHRHTRTALAQDPALDIRRVRLYGEHLRDFVTRYELLDRRLAMQVPATVLDGGRNVVAAYLRALFQADGCVRIRTERDSSDIVFGTISPKLAEGVSRLLFNLGIYNRITVGHDSREDRQDYHHVVIAWRDAKEKFARLIGFVSPEKRGKLANALALPGRQVAKLRDETVESIEYVADEDVYDIETESHAFLTNNVVVHNCFIQSVSDDLVNEGGIMDLWVREARIFKFGSGTGSNFSQIRGEGERLSGGGTSSGLMSFLRVGDRAAGAIKSGGTTRRAAKMVVLDLDHPDIEDFILWKVKEEQKVSDLVAGSIACQRHLNAIMAAAHDPSVPEAARLDPALNPGLKKAMRAALVAGIPQANLQYALDFARQGYQSLEIETYDTNWDSKAYATVSGQNSNNSVRVPNAFFEALDRNGDWELIRRTDGRIKKTIPAADLWEKIGMAAWQCADPGVQYDTTINEWHTCPEDGRINASNPCSEYLFLDDTSCNLSSLNLVKFLDEKSGRFDARAFADACRMWTIVLEISVLMAQFPSRVMAQKSYDFRTLGLGYANLGTMLMR
;
A
#
# COMPACT_ATOMS: atom_id res chain seq x y z
N MET A 1 28.97 -18.67 0.31
CA MET A 1 30.19 -18.13 -0.35
C MET A 1 31.32 -17.96 0.66
N LYS A 2 32.52 -18.46 0.33
CA LYS A 2 33.77 -18.19 1.05
C LYS A 2 34.25 -16.75 0.86
N LEU A 3 34.80 -16.15 1.92
CA LEU A 3 35.34 -14.80 1.96
C LEU A 3 36.80 -14.78 2.44
N SER A 4 37.41 -13.59 2.31
CA SER A 4 38.73 -13.28 2.83
C SER A 4 38.69 -11.90 3.48
N ARG A 5 39.42 -11.75 4.57
CA ARG A 5 39.51 -10.52 5.36
C ARG A 5 40.52 -9.55 4.76
N THR A 6 40.09 -8.31 4.49
CA THR A 6 40.87 -7.30 3.77
C THR A 6 40.89 -5.94 4.50
N TYR A 7 39.84 -5.57 5.24
CA TYR A 7 39.70 -4.25 5.88
C TYR A 7 39.67 -4.25 7.41
N SER A 8 39.27 -5.36 8.02
CA SER A 8 39.06 -5.52 9.47
C SER A 8 40.16 -6.35 10.14
N SER A 9 40.21 -6.27 11.46
CA SER A 9 40.94 -7.25 12.29
C SER A 9 39.94 -8.24 12.89
N PRO A 10 40.32 -9.53 13.09
CA PRO A 10 39.48 -10.50 13.81
C PRO A 10 39.04 -9.96 15.18
N ASP A 11 37.77 -10.21 15.52
CA ASP A 11 37.12 -9.82 16.79
C ASP A 11 37.08 -8.30 17.08
N ASN A 12 37.66 -7.47 16.22
CA ASN A 12 37.69 -6.01 16.37
C ASN A 12 37.69 -5.29 15.01
N PRO A 13 36.51 -5.12 14.38
CA PRO A 13 36.38 -4.40 13.10
C PRO A 13 36.73 -2.91 13.19
N TYR A 14 36.88 -2.37 14.41
CA TYR A 14 37.20 -0.96 14.66
C TYR A 14 38.66 -0.76 15.13
N ALA A 15 39.53 -1.77 15.05
CA ALA A 15 40.92 -1.70 15.51
C ALA A 15 41.75 -0.54 14.92
N GLN A 16 41.36 -0.04 13.75
CA GLN A 16 42.00 1.07 13.05
C GLN A 16 41.27 2.43 13.22
N VAL A 17 40.25 2.51 14.09
CA VAL A 17 39.30 3.64 14.13
C VAL A 17 39.13 4.23 15.53
N THR A 18 39.71 5.41 15.75
CA THR A 18 39.38 6.27 16.91
C THR A 18 37.99 6.88 16.75
N PHE A 19 37.18 6.88 17.82
CA PHE A 19 35.89 7.55 17.87
C PHE A 19 35.97 8.78 18.80
N ALA A 20 35.40 9.90 18.37
CA ALA A 20 35.42 11.17 19.08
C ALA A 20 34.02 11.82 19.14
N PRO A 21 33.71 12.60 20.20
CA PRO A 21 32.45 13.33 20.30
C PRO A 21 32.42 14.52 19.33
N ARG A 22 31.29 14.69 18.64
CA ARG A 22 31.02 15.80 17.71
C ARG A 22 29.62 16.37 17.95
N THR A 23 29.31 17.48 17.32
CA THR A 23 27.96 18.07 17.32
C THR A 23 27.48 18.24 15.88
N SER A 24 26.21 17.92 15.62
CA SER A 24 25.49 18.27 14.40
C SER A 24 24.47 19.37 14.70
N LYS A 25 24.33 20.35 13.80
CA LYS A 25 23.40 21.48 13.99
C LYS A 25 22.86 22.00 12.67
N ILE A 26 21.55 22.26 12.62
CA ILE A 26 20.88 22.98 11.54
C ILE A 26 20.37 24.31 12.08
N VAL A 27 20.64 25.40 11.38
CA VAL A 27 20.05 26.73 11.62
C VAL A 27 19.26 27.19 10.40
N ASN A 28 18.20 27.97 10.62
CA ASN A 28 17.54 28.76 9.61
C ASN A 28 18.48 29.89 9.12
N PRO A 29 18.22 30.50 7.95
CA PRO A 29 18.94 31.70 7.50
C PRO A 29 18.92 32.87 8.49
N ASN A 30 17.90 32.94 9.36
CA ASN A 30 17.81 33.93 10.45
C ASN A 30 18.55 33.54 11.74
N GLY A 31 19.40 32.50 11.72
CA GLY A 31 20.20 32.03 12.84
C GLY A 31 19.47 31.17 13.89
N SER A 32 18.14 31.08 13.85
CA SER A 32 17.39 30.21 14.78
C SER A 32 17.67 28.73 14.54
N THR A 33 17.81 27.93 15.59
CA THR A 33 18.19 26.51 15.49
C THR A 33 16.97 25.63 15.15
N ILE A 34 17.07 24.83 14.09
CA ILE A 34 16.03 23.87 13.66
C ILE A 34 16.26 22.49 14.31
N PHE A 35 17.52 22.09 14.45
CA PHE A 35 17.94 20.80 14.98
C PHE A 35 19.33 20.90 15.59
N GLU A 36 19.58 20.21 16.70
CA GLU A 36 20.90 20.16 17.34
C GLU A 36 21.07 18.79 18.01
N ALA A 37 22.18 18.09 17.73
CA ALA A 37 22.54 16.82 18.33
C ALA A 37 23.99 16.90 18.81
N LYS A 38 24.18 16.99 20.14
CA LYS A 38 25.49 17.16 20.79
C LYS A 38 26.10 15.83 21.19
N ASP A 39 27.41 15.85 21.40
CA ASP A 39 28.21 14.78 22.01
C ASP A 39 27.97 13.40 21.35
N ILE A 40 27.79 13.40 20.03
CA ILE A 40 27.60 12.18 19.26
C ILE A 40 28.95 11.57 18.89
N LEU A 41 29.12 10.28 19.16
CA LEU A 41 30.36 9.57 18.89
C LEU A 41 30.42 9.13 17.43
N VAL A 42 31.48 9.53 16.74
CA VAL A 42 31.71 9.24 15.32
C VAL A 42 33.20 8.98 15.08
N PRO A 43 33.61 8.30 13.99
CA PRO A 43 35.02 8.16 13.67
C PRO A 43 35.68 9.54 13.55
N GLU A 44 36.80 9.74 14.24
CA GLU A 44 37.44 11.06 14.40
C GLU A 44 37.76 11.72 13.04
N HIS A 45 38.22 10.91 12.10
CA HIS A 45 38.61 11.30 10.74
C HIS A 45 37.43 11.71 9.82
N TRP A 46 36.18 11.61 10.26
CA TRP A 46 35.03 12.03 9.44
C TRP A 46 34.94 13.54 9.30
N THR A 47 34.61 14.00 8.09
CA THR A 47 34.31 15.42 7.83
C THR A 47 33.02 15.83 8.53
N GLN A 48 32.87 17.11 8.87
CA GLN A 48 31.67 17.61 9.53
C GLN A 48 30.39 17.33 8.70
N VAL A 49 30.47 17.44 7.37
CA VAL A 49 29.36 17.11 6.46
C VAL A 49 28.93 15.64 6.59
N ALA A 50 29.86 14.70 6.77
CA ALA A 50 29.52 13.29 6.99
C ALA A 50 28.84 13.05 8.35
N VAL A 51 29.31 13.75 9.40
CA VAL A 51 28.70 13.74 10.74
C VAL A 51 27.28 14.31 10.70
N ASP A 52 27.08 15.42 10.00
CA ASP A 52 25.77 16.04 9.80
C ASP A 52 24.81 15.14 9.01
N ILE A 53 25.27 14.50 7.93
CA ILE A 53 24.46 13.53 7.16
C ILE A 53 24.04 12.34 8.04
N LEU A 54 24.94 11.80 8.85
CA LEU A 54 24.65 10.70 9.78
C LEU A 54 23.59 11.12 10.80
N ALA A 55 23.82 12.22 11.52
CA ALA A 55 22.95 12.68 12.60
C ALA A 55 21.57 13.16 12.12
N GLN A 56 21.49 13.70 10.90
CA GLN A 56 20.24 14.26 10.37
C GLN A 56 19.39 13.23 9.63
N LYS A 57 19.99 12.21 9.00
CA LYS A 57 19.29 11.24 8.13
C LYS A 57 19.31 9.81 8.65
N TYR A 58 20.42 9.35 9.22
CA TYR A 58 20.59 7.95 9.64
C TYR A 58 20.23 7.71 11.10
N PHE A 59 20.63 8.58 12.04
CA PHE A 59 20.30 8.39 13.46
C PHE A 59 18.78 8.39 13.70
N ARG A 60 18.29 7.29 14.29
CA ARG A 60 16.92 7.18 14.82
C ARG A 60 16.74 8.16 15.98
N LYS A 61 15.96 9.21 15.75
CA LYS A 61 15.86 10.38 16.66
C LYS A 61 15.00 10.17 17.91
N ALA A 62 14.22 9.09 17.97
CA ALA A 62 13.40 8.72 19.12
C ALA A 62 12.99 7.23 19.06
N GLY A 63 12.68 6.66 20.22
CA GLY A 63 12.14 5.31 20.37
C GLY A 63 13.18 4.20 20.44
N VAL A 64 14.47 4.51 20.62
CA VAL A 64 15.53 3.52 20.81
C VAL A 64 15.55 3.05 22.26
N PRO A 65 15.28 1.77 22.59
CA PRO A 65 15.27 1.28 23.96
C PRO A 65 16.67 1.40 24.59
N GLN A 66 16.76 1.83 25.85
CA GLN A 66 18.04 1.93 26.56
C GLN A 66 18.48 0.61 27.24
N ALA A 67 17.62 -0.41 27.27
CA ALA A 67 17.97 -1.78 27.65
C ALA A 67 17.34 -2.78 26.67
N LEU A 68 18.11 -3.81 26.31
CA LEU A 68 17.82 -4.79 25.26
C LEU A 68 18.19 -6.20 25.72
N LYS A 69 17.50 -7.20 25.18
CA LYS A 69 17.79 -8.63 25.33
C LYS A 69 17.86 -9.31 23.96
N ARG A 70 18.77 -10.26 23.77
CA ARG A 70 18.84 -11.10 22.57
C ARG A 70 17.67 -12.10 22.54
N VAL A 71 17.25 -12.50 21.35
CA VAL A 71 16.22 -13.54 21.15
C VAL A 71 16.89 -14.78 20.54
N PRO A 72 16.88 -15.94 21.22
CA PRO A 72 17.40 -17.18 20.65
C PRO A 72 16.72 -17.58 19.33
N GLU A 73 17.53 -17.94 18.34
CA GLU A 73 17.09 -18.51 17.06
C GLU A 73 17.98 -19.73 16.75
N ASP A 74 17.44 -20.96 16.82
CA ASP A 74 18.24 -22.20 16.72
C ASP A 74 18.98 -22.39 15.38
N THR A 75 18.59 -21.64 14.35
CA THR A 75 19.19 -21.66 13.00
C THR A 75 20.16 -20.51 12.75
N VAL A 76 20.50 -19.72 13.77
CA VAL A 76 21.38 -18.54 13.68
C VAL A 76 22.37 -18.54 14.86
N PRO A 77 23.65 -18.19 14.65
CA PRO A 77 24.62 -18.04 15.75
C PRO A 77 24.21 -17.02 16.82
N ASP A 78 24.63 -17.24 18.05
CA ASP A 78 24.21 -16.46 19.23
C ASP A 78 24.65 -14.98 19.19
N TRP A 79 25.82 -14.71 18.61
CA TRP A 79 26.31 -13.36 18.35
C TRP A 79 25.47 -12.59 17.31
N LEU A 80 24.78 -13.30 16.41
CA LEU A 80 24.02 -12.77 15.28
C LEU A 80 22.50 -12.71 15.55
N TRP A 81 22.02 -13.30 16.65
CA TRP A 81 20.63 -13.22 17.13
C TRP A 81 20.10 -11.79 17.20
N ARG A 82 18.84 -11.58 16.78
CA ARG A 82 18.18 -10.26 16.92
C ARG A 82 18.01 -9.83 18.38
N SER A 83 17.80 -8.54 18.60
CA SER A 83 17.54 -7.96 19.92
C SER A 83 16.13 -7.36 20.02
N VAL A 84 15.57 -7.34 21.21
CA VAL A 84 14.26 -6.74 21.54
C VAL A 84 14.33 -5.93 22.85
N PRO A 85 13.36 -5.04 23.16
CA PRO A 85 13.32 -4.31 24.43
C PRO A 85 13.37 -5.24 25.65
N ASP A 86 14.21 -4.90 26.62
CA ASP A 86 14.25 -5.61 27.90
C ASP A 86 13.32 -4.92 28.91
N GLU A 87 12.03 -5.26 28.85
CA GLU A 87 10.98 -4.63 29.66
C GLU A 87 11.26 -4.65 31.17
N GLU A 88 11.93 -5.69 31.69
CA GLU A 88 12.28 -5.80 33.11
C GLU A 88 13.32 -4.76 33.50
N LYS A 89 14.37 -4.58 32.69
CA LYS A 89 15.40 -3.56 32.91
C LYS A 89 14.90 -2.14 32.58
N LEU A 90 14.06 -1.99 31.56
CA LEU A 90 13.42 -0.72 31.22
C LEU A 90 12.48 -0.27 32.36
N GLY A 91 11.71 -1.18 32.97
CA GLY A 91 10.84 -0.88 34.11
C GLY A 91 11.59 -0.35 35.35
N GLN A 92 12.90 -0.57 35.45
CA GLN A 92 13.77 -0.05 36.51
C GLN A 92 14.31 1.36 36.21
N LEU A 93 14.16 1.85 34.98
CA LEU A 93 14.58 3.20 34.57
C LEU A 93 13.41 4.20 34.66
N PRO A 94 13.68 5.48 34.98
CA PRO A 94 12.69 6.56 34.85
C PRO A 94 12.12 6.63 33.42
N ARG A 95 10.83 6.97 33.29
CA ARG A 95 10.08 6.84 32.02
C ARG A 95 10.70 7.64 30.87
N GLU A 96 11.23 8.81 31.18
CA GLU A 96 11.94 9.71 30.26
C GLU A 96 13.36 9.24 29.88
N GLN A 97 13.85 8.15 30.49
CA GLN A 97 15.15 7.53 30.25
C GLN A 97 15.04 6.12 29.65
N GLN A 98 13.83 5.56 29.53
CA GLN A 98 13.60 4.23 28.95
C GLN A 98 13.87 4.19 27.42
N PHE A 99 13.57 5.28 26.72
CA PHE A 99 13.69 5.38 25.27
C PHE A 99 14.39 6.68 24.86
N GLY A 100 15.35 6.57 23.95
CA GLY A 100 16.18 7.68 23.49
C GLY A 100 16.37 7.69 21.97
N ALA A 101 17.53 8.20 21.56
CA ALA A 101 17.97 8.31 20.16
C ALA A 101 19.29 7.56 19.94
N GLU A 102 19.61 7.23 18.69
CA GLU A 102 20.98 6.87 18.32
C GLU A 102 21.90 8.10 18.52
N ARG A 103 23.06 7.89 19.17
CA ARG A 103 24.07 8.92 19.45
C ARG A 103 25.50 8.47 19.11
N ASP A 104 25.69 7.24 18.63
CA ASP A 104 26.99 6.67 18.28
C ASP A 104 26.93 6.05 16.87
N ALA A 105 27.87 6.39 16.00
CA ALA A 105 27.95 5.85 14.64
C ALA A 105 28.01 4.32 14.61
N ARG A 106 28.61 3.69 15.63
CA ARG A 106 28.67 2.23 15.78
C ARG A 106 27.30 1.59 15.92
N GLN A 107 26.30 2.30 16.43
CA GLN A 107 24.91 1.84 16.45
C GLN A 107 24.36 1.65 15.03
N VAL A 108 24.61 2.64 14.16
CA VAL A 108 24.22 2.57 12.74
C VAL A 108 25.01 1.50 11.99
N PHE A 109 26.34 1.44 12.19
CA PHE A 109 27.18 0.43 11.53
C PHE A 109 26.77 -1.00 11.92
N ASN A 110 26.58 -1.26 13.22
CA ASN A 110 26.10 -2.54 13.74
C ASN A 110 24.74 -2.93 13.14
N ARG A 111 23.73 -2.06 13.19
CA ARG A 111 22.40 -2.43 12.68
C ARG A 111 22.37 -2.65 11.18
N LEU A 112 23.19 -1.94 10.40
CA LEU A 112 23.31 -2.19 8.96
C LEU A 112 24.04 -3.51 8.68
N ALA A 113 25.31 -3.63 9.09
CA ALA A 113 26.14 -4.79 8.82
C ALA A 113 25.56 -6.08 9.43
N GLY A 114 25.07 -6.03 10.67
CA GLY A 114 24.46 -7.16 11.37
C GLY A 114 23.18 -7.64 10.70
N THR A 115 22.34 -6.73 10.20
CA THR A 115 21.13 -7.10 9.43
C THR A 115 21.47 -7.74 8.10
N TRP A 116 22.43 -7.19 7.34
CA TRP A 116 22.88 -7.80 6.08
C TRP A 116 23.50 -9.19 6.33
N THR A 117 24.25 -9.35 7.42
CA THR A 117 24.82 -10.65 7.80
C THR A 117 23.74 -11.64 8.21
N TYR A 118 22.75 -11.22 9.00
CA TYR A 118 21.62 -12.03 9.45
C TYR A 118 20.79 -12.57 8.27
N TRP A 119 20.40 -11.70 7.33
CA TRP A 119 19.69 -12.12 6.11
C TRP A 119 20.58 -12.96 5.19
N GLY A 120 21.86 -12.62 5.03
CA GLY A 120 22.81 -13.43 4.25
C GLY A 120 23.00 -14.83 4.81
N PHE A 121 23.09 -14.98 6.14
CA PHE A 121 23.25 -16.27 6.81
C PHE A 121 22.00 -17.14 6.65
N LYS A 122 20.82 -16.59 6.93
CA LYS A 122 19.54 -17.31 6.83
C LYS A 122 19.20 -17.77 5.40
N HIS A 123 19.85 -17.20 4.38
CA HIS A 123 19.71 -17.58 2.97
C HIS A 123 21.02 -18.08 2.34
N ALA A 124 21.91 -18.66 3.14
CA ALA A 124 23.10 -19.41 2.71
C ALA A 124 24.08 -18.65 1.79
N TYR A 125 24.18 -17.32 1.92
CA TYR A 125 25.17 -16.51 1.20
C TYR A 125 26.61 -16.77 1.68
N PHE A 126 26.83 -17.41 2.83
CA PHE A 126 28.15 -17.71 3.42
C PHE A 126 28.42 -19.23 3.41
N ASP A 127 29.67 -19.66 3.17
CA ASP A 127 30.00 -21.10 3.14
C ASP A 127 30.18 -21.66 4.57
N THR A 128 30.55 -20.79 5.52
CA THR A 128 30.75 -21.08 6.94
C THR A 128 30.26 -19.93 7.82
N GLU A 129 30.19 -20.16 9.13
CA GLU A 129 29.99 -19.10 10.12
C GLU A 129 31.17 -18.11 10.18
N GLU A 130 32.41 -18.59 9.98
CA GLU A 130 33.61 -17.75 9.94
C GLU A 130 33.55 -16.75 8.77
N ASP A 131 33.00 -17.16 7.62
CA ASP A 131 32.73 -16.26 6.50
C ASP A 131 31.69 -15.19 6.87
N ALA A 132 30.65 -15.56 7.63
CA ALA A 132 29.59 -14.63 8.05
C ALA A 132 30.10 -13.62 9.10
N GLN A 133 30.89 -14.06 10.09
CA GLN A 133 31.55 -13.16 11.03
C GLN A 133 32.53 -12.23 10.29
N THR A 134 33.30 -12.78 9.35
CA THR A 134 34.19 -11.98 8.50
C THR A 134 33.42 -10.94 7.69
N PHE A 135 32.26 -11.29 7.09
CA PHE A 135 31.41 -10.33 6.39
C PHE A 135 30.91 -9.22 7.31
N TYR A 136 30.39 -9.55 8.50
CA TYR A 136 29.94 -8.57 9.49
C TYR A 136 31.05 -7.58 9.88
N GLU A 137 32.26 -8.10 10.13
CA GLU A 137 33.40 -7.31 10.59
C GLU A 137 34.01 -6.46 9.47
N GLU A 138 34.15 -7.01 8.25
CA GLU A 138 34.54 -6.27 7.05
C GLU A 138 33.54 -5.15 6.76
N MET A 139 32.23 -5.41 6.79
CA MET A 139 31.22 -4.39 6.54
C MET A 139 31.20 -3.29 7.60
N CYS A 140 31.39 -3.63 8.88
CA CYS A 140 31.57 -2.64 9.95
C CYS A 140 32.81 -1.75 9.71
N ALA A 141 33.94 -2.35 9.33
CA ALA A 141 35.17 -1.62 9.00
C ALA A 141 34.99 -0.72 7.78
N MET A 142 34.40 -1.23 6.69
CA MET A 142 34.15 -0.50 5.45
C MET A 142 33.21 0.70 5.64
N LEU A 143 32.18 0.58 6.47
CA LEU A 143 31.29 1.69 6.82
C LEU A 143 32.03 2.75 7.65
N ALA A 144 32.75 2.33 8.70
CA ALA A 144 33.48 3.25 9.58
C ALA A 144 34.63 3.98 8.86
N LEU A 145 35.34 3.30 7.97
CA LEU A 145 36.43 3.83 7.15
C LEU A 145 35.94 4.53 5.87
N GLN A 146 34.64 4.59 5.60
CA GLN A 146 34.04 5.18 4.39
C GLN A 146 34.61 4.61 3.07
N ILE A 147 34.77 3.28 3.02
CA ILE A 147 35.22 2.53 1.83
C ILE A 147 34.06 2.30 0.85
N GLY A 148 32.87 2.03 1.39
CA GLY A 148 31.62 2.02 0.63
C GLY A 148 30.47 2.58 1.46
N ALA A 149 29.42 3.08 0.80
CA ALA A 149 28.24 3.63 1.43
C ALA A 149 26.95 3.30 0.66
N PRO A 150 25.80 3.17 1.35
CA PRO A 150 24.53 2.79 0.73
C PRO A 150 23.68 4.03 0.35
N ASN A 151 23.04 4.01 -0.83
CA ASN A 151 22.52 5.21 -1.53
C ASN A 151 20.98 5.24 -1.70
N SER A 152 20.20 5.09 -0.64
CA SER A 152 18.72 5.08 -0.67
C SER A 152 18.13 5.51 0.69
N PRO A 153 16.89 6.05 0.77
CA PRO A 153 16.21 6.22 2.06
C PRO A 153 15.89 4.89 2.78
N GLN A 154 15.85 3.77 2.05
CA GLN A 154 15.72 2.39 2.57
C GLN A 154 16.61 2.14 3.80
N TRP A 155 17.88 2.52 3.69
CA TRP A 155 18.94 2.25 4.68
C TRP A 155 18.78 3.03 5.99
N PHE A 156 17.96 4.08 6.03
CA PHE A 156 17.68 4.79 7.28
C PHE A 156 16.97 3.88 8.28
N ASN A 157 16.12 2.97 7.79
CA ASN A 157 15.31 2.05 8.59
C ASN A 157 15.89 0.62 8.69
N THR A 158 16.80 0.22 7.79
CA THR A 158 17.43 -1.11 7.81
C THR A 158 18.01 -1.45 9.19
N GLY A 159 17.57 -2.58 9.73
CA GLY A 159 18.05 -3.11 11.00
C GLY A 159 17.46 -2.49 12.27
N LEU A 160 16.49 -1.56 12.18
CA LEU A 160 15.80 -1.08 13.39
C LEU A 160 15.03 -2.21 14.10
N HIS A 161 14.49 -3.19 13.35
CA HIS A 161 13.92 -4.40 13.96
C HIS A 161 15.03 -5.31 14.53
N TRP A 162 16.03 -5.72 13.73
CA TRP A 162 17.08 -6.66 14.17
C TRP A 162 17.90 -6.16 15.37
N ALA A 163 18.28 -4.87 15.41
CA ALA A 163 19.14 -4.32 16.46
C ALA A 163 18.40 -3.89 17.73
N TYR A 164 17.10 -3.57 17.65
CA TYR A 164 16.38 -2.91 18.76
C TYR A 164 14.97 -3.47 19.05
N GLY A 165 14.44 -4.34 18.20
CA GLY A 165 13.03 -4.74 18.24
C GLY A 165 12.08 -3.56 17.96
N ILE A 166 12.51 -2.54 17.20
CA ILE A 166 11.62 -1.45 16.80
C ILE A 166 10.72 -1.96 15.69
N GLU A 167 9.46 -2.15 16.02
CA GLU A 167 8.38 -2.47 15.09
C GLU A 167 7.61 -1.20 14.68
N GLY A 168 6.69 -1.35 13.73
CA GLY A 168 5.76 -0.29 13.37
C GLY A 168 4.56 -0.87 12.63
N PRO A 169 3.38 -0.25 12.74
CA PRO A 169 2.18 -0.72 12.06
C PRO A 169 2.52 -0.78 10.57
N ALA A 170 2.39 -1.98 10.00
CA ALA A 170 2.73 -2.25 8.61
C ALA A 170 2.14 -1.11 7.76
N GLN A 171 2.99 -0.50 6.94
CA GLN A 171 2.61 0.74 6.27
C GLN A 171 1.87 0.47 4.95
N GLY A 172 1.54 -0.80 4.73
CA GLY A 172 0.73 -1.27 3.66
C GLY A 172 1.37 -2.30 2.74
N HIS A 173 2.40 -3.15 3.06
CA HIS A 173 3.74 -3.37 2.36
C HIS A 173 4.25 -4.80 1.85
N TYR A 174 4.77 -5.04 0.60
CA TYR A 174 5.06 -6.35 -0.12
C TYR A 174 6.55 -6.71 -0.37
N PHE A 175 7.07 -7.88 0.02
CA PHE A 175 8.41 -8.41 -0.39
C PHE A 175 8.29 -9.67 -1.27
N VAL A 176 9.38 -10.34 -1.64
CA VAL A 176 9.34 -11.75 -2.09
C VAL A 176 10.15 -12.59 -1.12
N ASP A 177 9.56 -13.67 -0.62
CA ASP A 177 10.24 -14.56 0.31
C ASP A 177 11.37 -15.33 -0.43
N PRO A 178 12.63 -15.24 0.02
CA PRO A 178 13.77 -15.82 -0.67
C PRO A 178 13.85 -17.36 -0.61
N VAL A 179 13.12 -18.01 0.30
CA VAL A 179 13.14 -19.47 0.48
C VAL A 179 12.06 -20.14 -0.36
N THR A 180 10.89 -19.51 -0.47
CA THR A 180 9.73 -20.03 -1.21
C THR A 180 9.59 -19.45 -2.62
N ALA A 181 10.30 -18.34 -2.93
CA ALA A 181 10.17 -17.54 -4.14
C ALA A 181 8.77 -16.95 -4.40
N GLN A 182 7.91 -16.95 -3.39
CA GLN A 182 6.56 -16.38 -3.48
C GLN A 182 6.56 -14.92 -3.04
N LEU A 183 5.76 -14.07 -3.69
CA LEU A 183 5.52 -12.73 -3.14
C LEU A 183 5.02 -12.90 -1.70
N THR A 184 5.42 -12.00 -0.82
CA THR A 184 4.96 -11.89 0.55
C THR A 184 4.60 -10.41 0.83
N ARG A 185 4.15 -10.08 2.03
CA ARG A 185 3.89 -8.72 2.52
C ARG A 185 4.36 -8.68 3.97
N SER A 186 4.98 -7.59 4.42
CA SER A 186 5.42 -7.54 5.80
C SER A 186 4.27 -7.21 6.73
N THR A 187 4.13 -8.12 7.69
CA THR A 187 3.82 -7.94 9.10
C THR A 187 4.07 -6.53 9.70
N ASN A 188 5.16 -5.85 9.32
CA ASN A 188 5.82 -4.85 10.15
C ASN A 188 6.59 -3.83 9.28
N ALA A 189 6.50 -2.54 9.60
CA ALA A 189 7.13 -1.48 8.81
C ALA A 189 8.68 -1.44 8.83
N TYR A 190 9.33 -2.19 9.73
CA TYR A 190 10.79 -2.17 9.95
C TYR A 190 11.47 -3.55 9.95
N GLU A 191 10.71 -4.65 9.88
CA GLU A 191 11.25 -6.01 9.78
C GLU A 191 11.80 -6.25 8.38
N HIS A 192 10.93 -6.06 7.38
CA HIS A 192 11.31 -5.80 5.99
C HIS A 192 11.10 -4.30 5.71
N PRO A 193 12.04 -3.54 5.12
CA PRO A 193 11.80 -2.12 4.77
C PRO A 193 10.89 -1.89 3.52
N ALA A 194 9.71 -1.21 3.72
CA ALA A 194 8.56 -0.69 2.87
C ALA A 194 8.62 -0.49 1.30
N PRO A 195 7.52 -0.49 0.43
CA PRO A 195 5.99 -0.65 0.49
C PRO A 195 5.31 -1.92 -0.22
N HIS A 196 4.07 -2.27 -0.82
CA HIS A 196 2.53 -2.24 -0.56
C HIS A 196 1.61 -3.61 -0.35
N ALA A 197 0.26 -3.77 -0.59
CA ALA A 197 -0.78 -4.52 0.27
C ALA A 197 -1.55 -5.90 -0.09
N CYS A 198 -2.00 -6.77 0.88
CA CYS A 198 -2.61 -8.17 0.75
C CYS A 198 -3.88 -8.66 1.59
N LEU A 199 -4.56 -9.81 1.25
CA LEU A 199 -5.74 -10.53 1.90
C LEU A 199 -5.70 -12.12 1.99
N PRO A 200 -6.15 -12.84 3.05
CA PRO A 200 -5.96 -14.31 3.22
C PRO A 200 -6.71 -15.27 2.27
N TYR A 201 -6.23 -16.52 2.06
CA TYR A 201 -6.79 -17.53 1.14
C TYR A 201 -8.32 -17.58 1.13
N ARG A 202 -8.91 -17.80 2.31
CA ARG A 202 -10.36 -17.98 2.53
C ARG A 202 -11.17 -16.67 2.50
N ALA A 203 -10.55 -15.52 2.23
CA ALA A 203 -11.29 -14.27 2.04
C ALA A 203 -12.17 -14.43 0.81
N LEU A 204 -13.49 -14.49 1.02
CA LEU A 204 -14.44 -14.78 -0.04
C LEU A 204 -14.67 -13.51 -0.89
N VAL A 205 -14.11 -13.52 -2.09
CA VAL A 205 -14.36 -12.50 -3.10
C VAL A 205 -15.76 -12.71 -3.64
N THR A 206 -16.54 -11.63 -3.67
CA THR A 206 -17.96 -11.68 -3.97
C THR A 206 -18.17 -11.65 -5.47
N THR A 207 -18.68 -12.71 -6.10
CA THR A 207 -18.95 -12.78 -7.55
C THR A 207 -20.44 -12.96 -7.88
N PRO A 208 -20.85 -12.71 -9.15
CA PRO A 208 -22.20 -13.02 -9.64
C PRO A 208 -22.58 -14.49 -9.50
N ASP A 209 -21.63 -15.41 -9.59
CA ASP A 209 -21.85 -16.86 -9.61
C ASP A 209 -21.73 -17.49 -8.20
N GLY A 210 -20.78 -17.00 -7.40
CA GLY A 210 -20.56 -17.41 -6.01
C GLY A 210 -19.73 -16.40 -5.22
N PRO A 211 -19.68 -16.48 -3.89
CA PRO A 211 -18.45 -16.14 -3.21
C PRO A 211 -17.40 -17.18 -3.61
N ILE A 212 -16.19 -16.75 -3.98
CA ILE A 212 -15.07 -17.66 -4.30
C ILE A 212 -13.89 -17.27 -3.38
N PRO A 213 -13.20 -18.23 -2.73
CA PRO A 213 -11.98 -17.94 -2.00
C PRO A 213 -10.97 -17.21 -2.88
N ILE A 214 -10.36 -16.12 -2.39
CA ILE A 214 -9.36 -15.40 -3.17
C ILE A 214 -8.17 -16.28 -3.54
N GLY A 215 -7.83 -17.25 -2.68
CA GLY A 215 -6.83 -18.28 -2.98
C GLY A 215 -7.19 -19.15 -4.17
N ASP A 216 -8.45 -19.51 -4.38
CA ASP A 216 -8.91 -20.26 -5.55
C ASP A 216 -8.84 -19.41 -6.83
N ILE A 217 -9.22 -18.14 -6.75
CA ILE A 217 -9.14 -17.20 -7.89
C ILE A 217 -7.69 -17.07 -8.36
N VAL A 218 -6.74 -17.04 -7.41
CA VAL A 218 -5.31 -16.97 -7.71
C VAL A 218 -4.73 -18.28 -8.18
N THR A 219 -4.87 -19.38 -7.43
CA THR A 219 -4.25 -20.67 -7.75
C THR A 219 -4.75 -21.24 -9.08
N ARG A 220 -5.99 -20.93 -9.47
CA ARG A 220 -6.59 -21.32 -10.75
C ARG A 220 -6.44 -20.26 -11.86
N ASN A 221 -5.74 -19.16 -11.58
CA ASN A 221 -5.47 -18.04 -12.50
C ASN A 221 -6.71 -17.50 -13.22
N LEU A 222 -7.78 -17.19 -12.47
CA LEU A 222 -9.07 -16.79 -13.02
C LEU A 222 -9.11 -15.30 -13.46
N ILE A 223 -8.17 -14.90 -14.32
CA ILE A 223 -8.18 -13.60 -14.98
C ILE A 223 -9.42 -13.48 -15.90
N GLY A 224 -10.04 -12.30 -15.92
CA GLY A 224 -11.29 -12.02 -16.65
C GLY A 224 -12.58 -12.36 -15.87
N LEU A 225 -12.47 -13.07 -14.73
CA LEU A 225 -13.58 -13.40 -13.84
C LEU A 225 -14.35 -12.13 -13.41
N PRO A 226 -15.67 -12.05 -13.64
CA PRO A 226 -16.48 -10.95 -13.13
C PRO A 226 -16.67 -11.08 -11.62
N ILE A 227 -16.43 -9.99 -10.89
CA ILE A 227 -16.58 -9.90 -9.43
C ILE A 227 -17.30 -8.58 -9.07
N TYR A 228 -17.78 -8.43 -7.84
CA TYR A 228 -18.41 -7.19 -7.38
C TYR A 228 -17.41 -6.18 -6.82
N ASP A 229 -17.69 -4.89 -7.01
CA ASP A 229 -17.07 -3.78 -6.30
C ASP A 229 -18.15 -2.90 -5.61
N ALA A 230 -17.81 -1.66 -5.23
CA ALA A 230 -18.76 -0.72 -4.63
C ALA A 230 -19.80 -0.12 -5.62
N LYS A 231 -19.55 -0.18 -6.94
CA LYS A 231 -20.37 0.45 -7.99
C LYS A 231 -21.27 -0.59 -8.67
N GLY A 232 -20.69 -1.68 -9.15
CA GLY A 232 -21.35 -2.73 -9.92
C GLY A 232 -20.53 -4.01 -9.91
N THR A 233 -20.36 -4.61 -11.07
CA THR A 233 -19.32 -5.61 -11.32
C THR A 233 -18.09 -4.97 -11.96
N THR A 234 -16.93 -5.60 -11.72
CA THR A 234 -15.62 -5.36 -12.36
C THR A 234 -15.02 -6.72 -12.71
N ARG A 235 -13.90 -6.77 -13.44
CA ARG A 235 -13.15 -8.02 -13.69
C ARG A 235 -11.84 -8.07 -12.94
N VAL A 236 -11.40 -9.29 -12.64
CA VAL A 236 -9.99 -9.60 -12.31
C VAL A 236 -9.13 -9.35 -13.55
N VAL A 237 -8.10 -8.50 -13.44
CA VAL A 237 -7.11 -8.28 -14.52
C VAL A 237 -5.77 -8.97 -14.26
N ALA A 238 -5.41 -9.13 -12.99
CA ALA A 238 -4.26 -9.94 -12.56
C ALA A 238 -4.58 -10.66 -11.24
N VAL A 239 -3.90 -11.77 -10.99
CA VAL A 239 -3.97 -12.53 -9.74
C VAL A 239 -2.58 -12.64 -9.14
N LYS A 240 -2.47 -12.82 -7.81
CA LYS A 240 -1.16 -13.15 -7.23
C LYS A 240 -1.23 -13.76 -5.85
N HIS A 241 -0.43 -14.82 -5.64
CA HIS A 241 -0.19 -15.35 -4.30
C HIS A 241 0.89 -14.49 -3.66
N ASN A 242 0.57 -14.04 -2.45
CA ASN A 242 1.36 -13.10 -1.72
C ASN A 242 1.73 -13.64 -0.32
N GLY A 243 1.84 -14.96 -0.06
CA GLY A 243 2.55 -15.54 1.09
C GLY A 243 2.03 -15.18 2.50
N VAL A 244 2.66 -15.74 3.53
CA VAL A 244 2.16 -15.75 4.92
C VAL A 244 2.13 -14.36 5.62
N LYS A 245 1.07 -14.03 6.40
CA LYS A 245 0.96 -12.79 7.23
C LYS A 245 -0.01 -12.85 8.42
N PRO A 246 0.14 -11.89 9.35
CA PRO A 246 -0.88 -11.49 10.32
C PRO A 246 -2.22 -11.08 9.68
N VAL A 247 -3.18 -11.99 9.73
CA VAL A 247 -4.57 -11.75 9.35
C VAL A 247 -5.33 -11.16 10.53
N TYR A 248 -6.06 -10.07 10.30
CA TYR A 248 -6.96 -9.45 11.26
C TYR A 248 -8.40 -9.61 10.78
N ARG A 249 -9.24 -10.19 11.66
CA ARG A 249 -10.69 -10.27 11.52
C ARG A 249 -11.31 -9.01 12.11
N VAL A 250 -11.81 -8.14 11.25
CA VAL A 250 -12.65 -7.01 11.66
C VAL A 250 -14.08 -7.53 11.77
N ARG A 251 -14.62 -7.68 12.99
CA ARG A 251 -16.02 -8.04 13.21
C ARG A 251 -16.90 -6.81 13.16
N LEU A 252 -18.09 -6.98 12.59
CA LEU A 252 -19.06 -5.92 12.37
C LEU A 252 -20.37 -6.25 13.11
N ALA A 253 -21.07 -5.23 13.60
CA ALA A 253 -22.25 -5.33 14.49
C ALA A 253 -23.49 -6.02 13.90
N ASN A 254 -23.39 -6.59 12.70
CA ASN A 254 -24.37 -7.48 12.11
C ASN A 254 -23.92 -8.95 12.05
N GLY A 255 -22.79 -9.31 12.66
CA GLY A 255 -22.21 -10.66 12.65
C GLY A 255 -21.35 -10.96 11.41
N ASN A 256 -21.27 -10.05 10.43
CA ASN A 256 -20.34 -10.18 9.31
C ASN A 256 -18.91 -9.84 9.75
N SER A 257 -17.91 -10.28 8.99
CA SER A 257 -16.50 -9.98 9.25
C SER A 257 -15.68 -9.93 7.97
N VAL A 258 -14.82 -8.93 7.81
CA VAL A 258 -13.74 -8.96 6.80
C VAL A 258 -12.46 -9.47 7.47
N GLU A 259 -11.76 -10.37 6.79
CA GLU A 259 -10.45 -10.89 7.20
C GLU A 259 -9.43 -10.37 6.19
N ALA A 260 -8.48 -9.56 6.65
CA ALA A 260 -7.47 -8.91 5.83
C ALA A 260 -6.20 -8.65 6.67
N THR A 261 -5.05 -8.50 6.03
CA THR A 261 -3.80 -8.26 6.77
C THR A 261 -3.70 -6.80 7.20
N ALA A 262 -3.00 -6.52 8.31
CA ALA A 262 -3.12 -5.31 9.17
C ALA A 262 -3.36 -3.99 8.41
N ASP A 263 -2.70 -3.85 7.30
CA ASP A 263 -2.41 -2.62 6.61
C ASP A 263 -3.13 -2.56 5.25
N HIS A 264 -4.06 -3.49 5.01
CA HIS A 264 -4.96 -3.49 3.87
C HIS A 264 -5.95 -2.32 3.99
N LEU A 265 -6.19 -1.60 2.89
CA LEU A 265 -7.13 -0.49 2.89
C LEU A 265 -8.57 -1.03 2.77
N VAL A 266 -9.46 -0.55 3.63
CA VAL A 266 -10.90 -0.77 3.52
C VAL A 266 -11.66 0.56 3.43
N LEU A 267 -12.81 0.55 2.75
CA LEU A 267 -13.64 1.75 2.61
C LEU A 267 -14.50 1.96 3.86
N ALA A 268 -14.25 3.06 4.58
CA ALA A 268 -14.85 3.35 5.88
C ALA A 268 -15.46 4.76 5.95
N THR A 269 -16.31 5.00 6.97
CA THR A 269 -16.85 6.32 7.34
C THR A 269 -16.57 6.62 8.81
N ASP A 270 -16.21 7.87 9.11
CA ASP A 270 -15.79 8.28 10.46
C ASP A 270 -16.95 8.54 11.44
N SER A 271 -18.16 8.79 10.93
CA SER A 271 -19.39 8.97 11.73
C SER A 271 -20.63 9.14 10.83
N HIS A 272 -21.81 9.36 11.44
CA HIS A 272 -23.11 9.63 10.81
C HIS A 272 -23.13 10.77 9.75
N LYS A 273 -22.04 11.51 9.53
CA LYS A 273 -21.95 12.59 8.53
C LYS A 273 -21.43 12.15 7.14
N GLY A 274 -21.25 10.84 6.92
CA GLY A 274 -21.36 10.23 5.58
C GLY A 274 -20.20 10.41 4.59
N ARG A 275 -19.06 11.00 4.97
CA ARG A 275 -17.88 11.04 4.10
C ARG A 275 -17.13 9.71 4.15
N GLN A 276 -17.02 9.04 3.00
CA GLN A 276 -16.21 7.82 2.83
C GLN A 276 -14.72 8.17 2.65
N ARG A 277 -13.85 7.31 3.18
CA ARG A 277 -12.40 7.33 2.92
C ARG A 277 -11.80 5.91 3.01
N TRP A 278 -10.66 5.71 2.34
CA TRP A 278 -9.81 4.54 2.55
C TRP A 278 -9.12 4.64 3.92
N VAL A 279 -9.12 3.54 4.68
CA VAL A 279 -8.51 3.44 6.02
C VAL A 279 -7.84 2.07 6.13
N ALA A 280 -6.61 2.00 6.65
CA ALA A 280 -5.94 0.71 6.89
C ALA A 280 -6.63 -0.07 8.02
N VAL A 281 -6.66 -1.41 7.95
CA VAL A 281 -7.32 -2.25 8.99
C VAL A 281 -6.78 -1.99 10.41
N ALA A 282 -5.50 -1.67 10.56
CA ALA A 282 -4.82 -1.30 11.81
C ALA A 282 -5.04 0.16 12.24
N GLU A 283 -5.62 0.99 11.37
CA GLU A 283 -6.13 2.33 11.72
C GLU A 283 -7.61 2.29 12.15
N LEU A 284 -8.34 1.21 11.85
CA LEU A 284 -9.72 1.02 12.32
C LEU A 284 -9.80 0.95 13.84
N ARG A 285 -10.91 1.40 14.41
CA ARG A 285 -11.24 1.29 15.84
C ARG A 285 -12.70 0.85 15.99
N PRO A 286 -13.07 0.14 17.07
CA PRO A 286 -14.45 -0.10 17.42
C PRO A 286 -15.27 1.20 17.39
N GLY A 287 -16.46 1.17 16.78
CA GLY A 287 -17.30 2.34 16.54
C GLY A 287 -17.10 3.04 15.19
N MET A 288 -15.99 2.82 14.48
CA MET A 288 -15.89 3.19 13.05
C MET A 288 -16.84 2.33 12.21
N ARG A 289 -17.17 2.72 10.98
CA ARG A 289 -18.12 1.96 10.13
C ARG A 289 -17.50 1.61 8.77
N LEU A 290 -17.61 0.36 8.34
CA LEU A 290 -17.17 -0.12 7.02
C LEU A 290 -18.33 -0.15 6.02
N ILE A 291 -18.05 0.13 4.75
CA ILE A 291 -19.06 0.02 3.68
C ILE A 291 -19.26 -1.45 3.29
N GLN A 292 -20.46 -1.98 3.54
CA GLN A 292 -20.95 -3.24 2.98
C GLN A 292 -21.87 -2.99 1.77
N ARG A 293 -21.88 -3.94 0.83
CA ARG A 293 -22.92 -4.07 -0.20
C ARG A 293 -23.94 -5.15 0.17
N THR A 294 -25.20 -4.98 -0.23
CA THR A 294 -26.32 -5.88 0.11
C THR A 294 -27.16 -6.32 -1.09
N ASP A 295 -27.01 -5.64 -2.23
CA ASP A 295 -27.79 -5.83 -3.45
C ASP A 295 -27.11 -6.70 -4.51
N THR A 296 -26.22 -7.60 -4.07
CA THR A 296 -25.59 -8.61 -4.93
C THR A 296 -26.62 -9.58 -5.52
N ALA A 297 -26.40 -9.94 -6.78
CA ALA A 297 -27.23 -10.86 -7.57
C ALA A 297 -26.52 -12.21 -7.73
N ILE A 298 -27.28 -13.19 -8.20
CA ILE A 298 -26.93 -14.61 -8.16
C ILE A 298 -27.46 -15.29 -9.42
N GLU A 299 -26.57 -15.88 -10.21
CA GLU A 299 -26.91 -16.88 -11.24
C GLU A 299 -26.76 -18.29 -10.64
N THR A 300 -27.48 -19.27 -11.18
CA THR A 300 -27.64 -20.61 -10.56
C THR A 300 -27.21 -21.74 -11.50
N THR A 301 -26.20 -22.49 -11.07
CA THR A 301 -25.80 -23.81 -11.59
C THR A 301 -25.57 -24.75 -10.39
N GLY A 302 -25.58 -26.08 -10.60
CA GLY A 302 -25.63 -27.04 -9.50
C GLY A 302 -25.08 -28.44 -9.83
N ASP A 303 -24.94 -29.25 -8.77
CA ASP A 303 -24.50 -30.64 -8.78
C ASP A 303 -25.42 -31.44 -7.85
N ASP A 304 -26.32 -32.23 -8.45
CA ASP A 304 -27.33 -33.04 -7.77
C ASP A 304 -26.79 -33.96 -6.66
N MET A 305 -25.50 -34.35 -6.70
CA MET A 305 -24.94 -35.23 -5.67
C MET A 305 -24.41 -34.43 -4.48
N ALA A 306 -23.66 -33.36 -4.73
CA ALA A 306 -23.16 -32.49 -3.66
C ALA A 306 -24.31 -31.80 -2.89
N GLU A 307 -25.39 -31.44 -3.60
CA GLU A 307 -26.63 -30.94 -3.00
C GLU A 307 -27.28 -32.00 -2.09
N ALA A 308 -27.32 -33.26 -2.52
CA ALA A 308 -27.90 -34.36 -1.74
C ALA A 308 -27.09 -34.69 -0.48
N GLU A 309 -25.75 -34.75 -0.59
CA GLU A 309 -24.86 -34.95 0.55
C GLU A 309 -25.00 -33.82 1.58
N ALA A 310 -25.00 -32.56 1.14
CA ALA A 310 -25.02 -31.41 2.05
C ALA A 310 -26.38 -31.19 2.75
N ALA A 311 -27.51 -31.46 2.09
CA ALA A 311 -28.81 -31.49 2.77
C ALA A 311 -28.90 -32.63 3.80
N LEU A 312 -28.34 -33.81 3.51
CA LEU A 312 -28.28 -34.90 4.50
C LEU A 312 -27.38 -34.54 5.70
N ALA A 313 -26.25 -33.89 5.45
CA ALA A 313 -25.34 -33.40 6.49
C ALA A 313 -25.99 -32.34 7.38
N GLY A 314 -26.69 -31.36 6.79
CA GLY A 314 -27.43 -30.33 7.53
C GLY A 314 -28.55 -30.91 8.39
N TRP A 315 -29.22 -31.96 7.92
CA TRP A 315 -30.21 -32.69 8.72
C TRP A 315 -29.56 -33.45 9.89
N LEU A 316 -28.45 -34.15 9.64
CA LEU A 316 -27.75 -34.94 10.65
C LEU A 316 -27.11 -34.09 11.75
N GLN A 317 -26.74 -32.83 11.45
CA GLN A 317 -26.28 -31.88 12.46
C GLN A 317 -27.41 -31.39 13.38
N GLY A 318 -28.59 -31.07 12.83
CA GLY A 318 -29.80 -30.72 13.59
C GLY A 318 -30.51 -31.94 14.17
N ASP A 319 -31.65 -32.33 13.57
CA ASP A 319 -32.47 -33.50 13.94
C ASP A 319 -31.83 -34.84 13.55
N GLY A 320 -30.61 -35.08 14.04
CA GLY A 320 -29.89 -36.33 13.82
C GLY A 320 -28.75 -36.59 14.79
N PHE A 321 -28.20 -37.81 14.70
CA PHE A 321 -27.14 -38.35 15.54
C PHE A 321 -26.09 -39.04 14.68
N VAL A 322 -24.82 -38.86 15.03
CA VAL A 322 -23.67 -39.55 14.43
C VAL A 322 -22.71 -39.94 15.55
N GLY A 323 -22.15 -41.14 15.51
CA GLY A 323 -21.20 -41.59 16.52
C GLY A 323 -20.64 -43.01 16.35
N GLN A 324 -19.54 -43.25 17.05
CA GLN A 324 -18.87 -44.55 17.19
C GLN A 324 -18.20 -44.60 18.57
N TYR A 325 -18.24 -45.75 19.25
CA TYR A 325 -17.76 -45.89 20.63
C TYR A 325 -16.72 -47.01 20.74
N ALA A 326 -15.65 -46.77 21.50
CA ALA A 326 -14.61 -47.78 21.75
C ALA A 326 -15.14 -49.00 22.52
N GLU A 327 -16.03 -48.73 23.49
CA GLU A 327 -16.71 -49.72 24.34
C GLU A 327 -18.23 -49.58 24.24
N GLY A 328 -18.97 -50.61 24.67
CA GLY A 328 -20.43 -50.65 24.61
C GLY A 328 -20.99 -51.19 23.29
N THR A 329 -22.23 -50.83 22.96
CA THR A 329 -23.03 -51.47 21.90
C THR A 329 -22.80 -50.90 20.49
N ASN A 330 -22.47 -49.62 20.36
CA ASN A 330 -22.29 -48.94 19.07
C ASN A 330 -20.80 -48.89 18.66
N ARG A 331 -20.19 -50.07 18.48
CA ARG A 331 -18.77 -50.18 18.05
C ARG A 331 -18.56 -49.90 16.57
N SER A 332 -19.60 -50.10 15.74
CA SER A 332 -19.63 -49.67 14.34
C SER A 332 -20.00 -48.20 14.24
N LEU A 333 -19.40 -47.47 13.31
CA LEU A 333 -19.88 -46.13 12.96
C LEU A 333 -21.38 -46.15 12.63
N THR A 334 -22.13 -45.23 13.23
CA THR A 334 -23.59 -45.15 13.13
C THR A 334 -24.02 -43.73 12.77
N ILE A 335 -24.96 -43.60 11.82
CA ILE A 335 -25.72 -42.36 11.59
C ILE A 335 -27.22 -42.63 11.78
N GLU A 336 -27.95 -41.70 12.38
CA GLU A 336 -29.40 -41.74 12.56
C GLU A 336 -30.01 -40.36 12.28
N ALA A 337 -30.90 -40.26 11.30
CA ALA A 337 -31.71 -39.07 11.06
C ALA A 337 -33.10 -39.23 11.67
N MET A 338 -33.64 -38.18 12.29
CA MET A 338 -34.97 -38.13 12.89
C MET A 338 -35.89 -37.23 12.06
N THR A 339 -37.12 -37.66 11.83
CA THR A 339 -38.14 -36.93 11.04
C THR A 339 -39.49 -37.05 11.72
N VAL A 340 -40.30 -35.99 11.78
CA VAL A 340 -41.56 -35.98 12.56
C VAL A 340 -42.85 -36.00 11.73
N ASN A 341 -42.74 -36.02 10.39
CA ASN A 341 -43.86 -36.15 9.46
C ASN A 341 -43.42 -36.72 8.09
N ASP A 342 -44.38 -37.12 7.25
CA ASP A 342 -44.12 -37.72 5.93
C ASP A 342 -43.29 -36.85 4.97
N SER A 343 -43.45 -35.52 5.00
CA SER A 343 -42.70 -34.63 4.09
C SER A 343 -41.21 -34.62 4.42
N GLU A 344 -40.88 -34.67 5.70
CA GLU A 344 -39.51 -34.76 6.20
C GLU A 344 -38.95 -36.16 6.01
N HIS A 345 -39.78 -37.20 6.23
CA HIS A 345 -39.37 -38.58 6.03
C HIS A 345 -39.03 -38.86 4.56
N ALA A 346 -39.87 -38.40 3.63
CA ALA A 346 -39.61 -38.50 2.20
C ALA A 346 -38.36 -37.70 1.77
N PHE A 347 -38.17 -36.51 2.34
CA PHE A 347 -36.96 -35.69 2.10
C PHE A 347 -35.70 -36.42 2.57
N VAL A 348 -35.63 -36.84 3.83
CA VAL A 348 -34.46 -37.56 4.37
C VAL A 348 -34.21 -38.86 3.60
N LEU A 349 -35.25 -39.64 3.28
CA LEU A 349 -35.08 -40.87 2.51
C LEU A 349 -34.55 -40.60 1.10
N SER A 350 -35.06 -39.62 0.36
CA SER A 350 -34.56 -39.34 -1.00
C SER A 350 -33.08 -38.94 -1.02
N HIS A 351 -32.59 -38.32 0.05
CA HIS A 351 -31.17 -37.96 0.19
C HIS A 351 -30.33 -39.15 0.66
N VAL A 352 -30.83 -39.97 1.61
CA VAL A 352 -30.18 -41.24 2.02
C VAL A 352 -30.05 -42.20 0.85
N ASP A 353 -31.11 -42.40 0.06
CA ASP A 353 -31.12 -43.26 -1.14
C ASP A 353 -30.17 -42.73 -2.22
N ARG A 354 -30.02 -41.41 -2.35
CA ARG A 354 -29.11 -40.78 -3.32
C ARG A 354 -27.63 -40.91 -2.92
N VAL A 355 -27.32 -40.70 -1.64
CA VAL A 355 -25.95 -40.66 -1.10
C VAL A 355 -25.39 -42.05 -0.79
N PHE A 356 -26.22 -42.96 -0.27
CA PHE A 356 -25.78 -44.27 0.21
C PHE A 356 -26.36 -45.46 -0.58
N GLY A 357 -27.27 -45.25 -1.53
CA GLY A 357 -27.76 -46.28 -2.44
C GLY A 357 -28.30 -47.54 -1.73
N ASP A 358 -27.78 -48.70 -2.10
CA ASP A 358 -28.17 -50.01 -1.57
C ASP A 358 -27.74 -50.28 -0.10
N ALA A 359 -27.21 -49.27 0.61
CA ALA A 359 -26.82 -49.42 2.01
C ALA A 359 -27.98 -49.87 2.91
N HIS A 360 -27.74 -50.93 3.69
CA HIS A 360 -28.77 -51.51 4.55
C HIS A 360 -29.14 -50.57 5.70
N ARG A 361 -30.32 -49.93 5.57
CA ARG A 361 -30.90 -49.04 6.58
C ARG A 361 -31.93 -49.74 7.46
N HIS A 362 -31.99 -49.34 8.73
CA HIS A 362 -33.04 -49.72 9.67
C HIS A 362 -33.86 -48.48 10.06
N THR A 363 -35.12 -48.43 9.62
CA THR A 363 -36.09 -47.45 10.11
C THR A 363 -36.79 -47.97 11.37
N ARG A 364 -37.08 -47.10 12.35
CA ARG A 364 -37.92 -47.39 13.53
C ARG A 364 -38.81 -46.19 13.86
N THR A 365 -40.07 -46.43 14.22
CA THR A 365 -40.91 -45.42 14.87
C THR A 365 -40.52 -45.28 16.34
N ALA A 366 -40.56 -44.06 16.88
CA ALA A 366 -40.33 -43.75 18.28
C ALA A 366 -41.58 -43.12 18.91
N LEU A 367 -41.77 -43.31 20.22
CA LEU A 367 -42.89 -42.72 20.94
C LEU A 367 -42.64 -41.22 21.17
N ALA A 368 -43.57 -40.38 20.70
CA ALA A 368 -43.62 -38.96 20.96
C ALA A 368 -44.41 -38.65 22.25
N GLN A 369 -44.20 -37.45 22.83
CA GLN A 369 -45.10 -36.93 23.87
C GLN A 369 -46.42 -36.40 23.30
N ASP A 370 -46.39 -35.86 22.08
CA ASP A 370 -47.56 -35.52 21.30
C ASP A 370 -47.89 -36.67 20.32
N PRO A 371 -49.02 -37.37 20.47
CA PRO A 371 -49.39 -38.49 19.59
C PRO A 371 -49.71 -38.07 18.14
N ALA A 372 -49.74 -36.77 17.82
CA ALA A 372 -49.84 -36.29 16.44
C ALA A 372 -48.50 -36.29 15.68
N LEU A 373 -47.36 -36.51 16.35
CA LEU A 373 -46.03 -36.54 15.73
C LEU A 373 -45.61 -37.97 15.36
N ASP A 374 -45.41 -38.21 14.05
CA ASP A 374 -44.90 -39.48 13.54
C ASP A 374 -43.36 -39.46 13.54
N ILE A 375 -42.77 -39.67 14.73
CA ILE A 375 -41.31 -39.66 14.91
C ILE A 375 -40.72 -40.95 14.34
N ARG A 376 -40.07 -40.84 13.19
CA ARG A 376 -39.34 -41.92 12.52
C ARG A 376 -37.85 -41.66 12.62
N ARG A 377 -37.09 -42.70 12.96
CA ARG A 377 -35.61 -42.72 13.01
C ARG A 377 -35.11 -43.60 11.89
N VAL A 378 -34.34 -43.04 10.95
CA VAL A 378 -33.69 -43.76 9.84
C VAL A 378 -32.22 -43.92 10.18
N ARG A 379 -31.76 -45.15 10.42
CA ARG A 379 -30.40 -45.44 10.89
C ARG A 379 -29.61 -46.33 9.93
N LEU A 380 -28.35 -45.98 9.68
CA LEU A 380 -27.38 -46.79 8.92
C LEU A 380 -26.18 -47.11 9.82
N TYR A 381 -25.45 -48.19 9.50
CA TYR A 381 -24.31 -48.68 10.27
C TYR A 381 -23.16 -49.16 9.38
N GLY A 382 -21.91 -48.87 9.77
CA GLY A 382 -20.69 -49.45 9.21
C GLY A 382 -19.69 -48.42 8.69
N GLU A 383 -18.45 -48.83 8.47
CA GLU A 383 -17.37 -47.92 8.04
C GLU A 383 -17.53 -47.40 6.61
N HIS A 384 -18.46 -47.91 5.80
CA HIS A 384 -18.84 -47.29 4.52
C HIS A 384 -19.42 -45.87 4.68
N LEU A 385 -19.87 -45.52 5.91
CA LEU A 385 -20.32 -44.18 6.27
C LEU A 385 -19.16 -43.22 6.57
N ARG A 386 -17.93 -43.72 6.73
CA ARG A 386 -16.80 -42.96 7.28
C ARG A 386 -16.43 -41.78 6.41
N ASP A 387 -16.33 -41.98 5.11
CA ASP A 387 -15.90 -40.93 4.18
C ASP A 387 -16.85 -39.72 4.21
N PHE A 388 -18.17 -39.98 4.20
CA PHE A 388 -19.19 -38.93 4.34
C PHE A 388 -19.16 -38.27 5.73
N VAL A 389 -19.11 -39.07 6.81
CA VAL A 389 -19.10 -38.57 8.19
C VAL A 389 -17.87 -37.71 8.48
N THR A 390 -16.71 -38.08 7.95
CA THR A 390 -15.46 -37.31 8.07
C THR A 390 -15.47 -36.08 7.14
N ARG A 391 -15.93 -36.19 5.89
CA ARG A 391 -16.04 -35.07 4.94
C ARG A 391 -16.93 -33.93 5.46
N TYR A 392 -18.04 -34.28 6.12
CA TYR A 392 -18.99 -33.32 6.67
C TYR A 392 -18.84 -33.08 8.19
N GLU A 393 -17.69 -33.45 8.78
CA GLU A 393 -17.34 -33.12 10.18
C GLU A 393 -18.39 -33.60 11.23
N LEU A 394 -19.22 -34.60 10.89
CA LEU A 394 -20.47 -34.88 11.61
C LEU A 394 -20.30 -35.49 13.01
N LEU A 395 -19.08 -35.85 13.39
CA LEU A 395 -18.72 -36.30 14.74
C LEU A 395 -18.59 -35.13 15.74
N ASP A 396 -18.41 -33.90 15.28
CA ASP A 396 -18.39 -32.71 16.14
C ASP A 396 -19.82 -32.33 16.55
N ARG A 397 -20.13 -32.47 17.84
CA ARG A 397 -21.47 -32.27 18.42
C ARG A 397 -21.49 -31.20 19.51
N ARG A 398 -22.68 -30.67 19.80
CA ARG A 398 -22.92 -29.57 20.77
C ARG A 398 -22.06 -28.34 20.41
N LEU A 399 -21.27 -27.82 21.35
CA LEU A 399 -20.45 -26.61 21.19
C LEU A 399 -19.36 -26.74 20.11
N ALA A 400 -18.97 -27.97 19.73
CA ALA A 400 -17.99 -28.20 18.68
C ALA A 400 -18.55 -27.98 17.26
N MET A 401 -19.88 -28.08 17.08
CA MET A 401 -20.52 -28.05 15.77
C MET A 401 -20.19 -26.76 15.00
N GLN A 402 -19.90 -26.89 13.72
CA GLN A 402 -19.67 -25.79 12.78
C GLN A 402 -20.27 -26.13 11.41
N VAL A 403 -20.33 -25.14 10.52
CA VAL A 403 -20.65 -25.40 9.10
C VAL A 403 -19.45 -26.15 8.51
N PRO A 404 -19.63 -27.35 7.92
CA PRO A 404 -18.51 -28.13 7.38
C PRO A 404 -17.82 -27.42 6.21
N ALA A 405 -16.51 -27.63 6.04
CA ALA A 405 -15.73 -27.03 4.95
C ALA A 405 -16.36 -27.30 3.57
N THR A 406 -16.76 -28.55 3.31
CA THR A 406 -17.44 -28.96 2.06
C THR A 406 -18.74 -28.20 1.76
N VAL A 407 -19.38 -27.60 2.77
CA VAL A 407 -20.56 -26.72 2.58
C VAL A 407 -20.14 -25.27 2.33
N LEU A 408 -19.07 -24.79 2.96
CA LEU A 408 -18.53 -23.45 2.68
C LEU A 408 -18.04 -23.32 1.24
N ASP A 409 -17.40 -24.38 0.73
CA ASP A 409 -16.74 -24.41 -0.58
C ASP A 409 -17.66 -24.94 -1.71
N GLY A 410 -18.69 -25.71 -1.38
CA GLY A 410 -19.55 -26.44 -2.35
C GLY A 410 -20.45 -25.59 -3.25
N GLY A 411 -20.39 -24.26 -3.18
CA GLY A 411 -21.20 -23.38 -4.02
C GLY A 411 -22.66 -23.23 -3.60
N ARG A 412 -23.40 -22.37 -4.30
CA ARG A 412 -24.64 -21.76 -3.77
C ARG A 412 -25.82 -22.74 -3.62
N ASN A 413 -25.98 -23.74 -4.48
CA ASN A 413 -27.04 -24.72 -4.31
C ASN A 413 -26.76 -25.66 -3.12
N VAL A 414 -25.51 -26.12 -2.97
CA VAL A 414 -25.07 -26.97 -1.84
C VAL A 414 -25.27 -26.25 -0.51
N VAL A 415 -24.90 -24.97 -0.45
CA VAL A 415 -25.20 -24.05 0.66
C VAL A 415 -26.71 -23.95 0.92
N ALA A 416 -27.52 -23.77 -0.13
CA ALA A 416 -28.98 -23.65 0.01
C ALA A 416 -29.64 -24.97 0.44
N ALA A 417 -29.12 -26.12 0.03
CA ALA A 417 -29.59 -27.46 0.40
C ALA A 417 -29.29 -27.74 1.88
N TYR A 418 -28.04 -27.51 2.32
CA TYR A 418 -27.64 -27.58 3.73
C TYR A 418 -28.46 -26.64 4.61
N LEU A 419 -28.58 -25.35 4.24
CA LEU A 419 -29.36 -24.38 5.00
C LEU A 419 -30.85 -24.76 5.04
N ARG A 420 -31.41 -25.32 3.98
CA ARG A 420 -32.81 -25.77 3.93
C ARG A 420 -33.07 -26.93 4.90
N ALA A 421 -32.15 -27.89 4.98
CA ALA A 421 -32.23 -28.98 5.94
C ALA A 421 -32.05 -28.48 7.40
N LEU A 422 -31.02 -27.66 7.64
CA LEU A 422 -30.70 -27.14 8.97
C LEU A 422 -31.79 -26.20 9.51
N PHE A 423 -32.38 -25.33 8.68
CA PHE A 423 -33.56 -24.55 9.05
C PHE A 423 -34.83 -25.41 9.13
N GLN A 424 -34.95 -26.52 8.38
CA GLN A 424 -36.09 -27.42 8.55
C GLN A 424 -36.07 -28.16 9.89
N ALA A 425 -34.90 -28.49 10.43
CA ALA A 425 -34.72 -28.98 11.79
C ALA A 425 -34.90 -27.82 12.82
N ASP A 426 -33.80 -27.21 13.23
CA ASP A 426 -33.72 -26.22 14.33
C ASP A 426 -34.28 -24.82 13.98
N GLY A 427 -34.63 -24.57 12.72
CA GLY A 427 -35.15 -23.29 12.26
C GLY A 427 -36.66 -23.10 12.49
N CYS A 428 -37.07 -21.87 12.76
CA CYS A 428 -38.46 -21.48 12.95
C CYS A 428 -38.81 -20.14 12.28
N VAL A 429 -40.10 -19.88 12.13
CA VAL A 429 -40.66 -18.58 11.74
C VAL A 429 -41.46 -18.05 12.92
N ARG A 430 -41.08 -16.90 13.47
CA ARG A 430 -41.76 -16.28 14.61
C ARG A 430 -42.58 -15.11 14.12
N ILE A 431 -43.91 -15.21 14.26
CA ILE A 431 -44.86 -14.14 13.95
C ILE A 431 -45.32 -13.49 15.27
N ARG A 432 -45.28 -12.16 15.33
CA ARG A 432 -45.62 -11.35 16.51
C ARG A 432 -46.81 -10.46 16.16
N THR A 433 -48.01 -11.00 16.32
CA THR A 433 -49.28 -10.33 15.94
C THR A 433 -49.48 -8.98 16.63
N GLU A 434 -49.06 -8.83 17.89
CA GLU A 434 -49.11 -7.56 18.63
C GLU A 434 -48.23 -6.44 18.06
N ARG A 435 -47.34 -6.74 17.11
CA ARG A 435 -46.34 -5.80 16.58
C ARG A 435 -46.18 -5.87 15.06
N ASP A 436 -47.16 -6.45 14.35
CA ASP A 436 -47.18 -6.68 12.89
C ASP A 436 -45.82 -7.08 12.29
N SER A 437 -45.07 -7.93 12.99
CA SER A 437 -43.68 -8.24 12.66
C SER A 437 -43.39 -9.73 12.68
N SER A 438 -42.46 -10.12 11.82
CA SER A 438 -42.05 -11.51 11.65
C SER A 438 -40.54 -11.60 11.42
N ASP A 439 -39.93 -12.60 12.03
CA ASP A 439 -38.53 -12.97 11.80
C ASP A 439 -38.40 -14.48 11.53
N ILE A 440 -37.45 -14.85 10.66
CA ILE A 440 -37.02 -16.24 10.45
C ILE A 440 -35.76 -16.44 11.27
N VAL A 441 -35.69 -17.53 12.04
CA VAL A 441 -34.63 -17.75 13.00
C VAL A 441 -34.14 -19.20 13.00
N PHE A 442 -32.84 -19.37 12.82
CA PHE A 442 -32.11 -20.58 13.21
C PHE A 442 -31.52 -20.38 14.61
N GLY A 443 -31.55 -21.42 15.44
CA GLY A 443 -31.07 -21.38 16.82
C GLY A 443 -30.08 -22.50 17.12
N THR A 444 -29.03 -22.20 17.88
CA THR A 444 -28.03 -23.20 18.29
C THR A 444 -27.27 -22.79 19.54
N ILE A 445 -26.75 -23.77 20.29
CA ILE A 445 -25.78 -23.52 21.38
C ILE A 445 -24.34 -23.33 20.88
N SER A 446 -24.04 -23.59 19.60
CA SER A 446 -22.69 -23.38 19.06
C SER A 446 -22.53 -21.97 18.47
N PRO A 447 -21.61 -21.15 19.00
CA PRO A 447 -21.27 -19.86 18.39
C PRO A 447 -20.74 -20.04 16.96
N LYS A 448 -19.87 -21.04 16.74
CA LYS A 448 -19.28 -21.35 15.42
C LYS A 448 -20.33 -21.64 14.36
N LEU A 449 -21.36 -22.43 14.70
CA LEU A 449 -22.42 -22.78 13.76
C LEU A 449 -23.30 -21.56 13.45
N ALA A 450 -23.59 -20.71 14.43
CA ALA A 450 -24.31 -19.45 14.20
C ALA A 450 -23.51 -18.46 13.32
N GLU A 451 -22.20 -18.33 13.54
CA GLU A 451 -21.30 -17.53 12.69
C GLU A 451 -21.23 -18.08 11.26
N GLY A 452 -21.06 -19.39 11.10
CA GLY A 452 -21.05 -20.05 9.79
C GLY A 452 -22.36 -19.86 9.03
N VAL A 453 -23.51 -20.10 9.67
CA VAL A 453 -24.84 -19.89 9.06
C VAL A 453 -25.07 -18.41 8.71
N SER A 454 -24.61 -17.47 9.55
CA SER A 454 -24.67 -16.04 9.25
C SER A 454 -23.85 -15.67 8.01
N ARG A 455 -22.64 -16.19 7.88
CA ARG A 455 -21.75 -16.05 6.70
C ARG A 455 -22.40 -16.64 5.44
N LEU A 456 -22.92 -17.87 5.51
CA LEU A 456 -23.62 -18.52 4.38
C LEU A 456 -24.84 -17.69 3.90
N LEU A 457 -25.57 -17.05 4.81
CA LEU A 457 -26.68 -16.16 4.45
C LEU A 457 -26.18 -14.88 3.76
N PHE A 458 -25.13 -14.23 4.26
CA PHE A 458 -24.52 -13.07 3.57
C PHE A 458 -23.98 -13.44 2.17
N ASN A 459 -23.47 -14.66 2.00
CA ASN A 459 -23.00 -15.23 0.72
C ASN A 459 -24.12 -15.46 -0.32
N LEU A 460 -25.37 -15.63 0.15
CA LEU A 460 -26.59 -15.64 -0.66
C LEU A 460 -27.25 -14.24 -0.78
N GLY A 461 -26.56 -13.19 -0.32
CA GLY A 461 -27.09 -11.82 -0.28
C GLY A 461 -28.25 -11.63 0.70
N ILE A 462 -28.46 -12.56 1.64
CA ILE A 462 -29.51 -12.52 2.65
C ILE A 462 -28.96 -11.81 3.89
N TYR A 463 -29.27 -10.51 3.99
CA TYR A 463 -28.92 -9.73 5.19
C TYR A 463 -29.57 -10.35 6.44
N ASN A 464 -28.74 -10.65 7.43
CA ASN A 464 -29.14 -11.24 8.70
C ASN A 464 -28.42 -10.54 9.87
N ARG A 465 -28.62 -11.04 11.10
CA ARG A 465 -27.80 -10.69 12.27
C ARG A 465 -27.77 -11.85 13.25
N ILE A 466 -26.73 -11.93 14.08
CA ILE A 466 -26.69 -12.83 15.23
C ILE A 466 -27.23 -12.09 16.48
N THR A 467 -27.99 -12.78 17.33
CA THR A 467 -28.39 -12.28 18.67
C THR A 467 -28.33 -13.41 19.69
N VAL A 468 -27.60 -13.21 20.80
CA VAL A 468 -27.47 -14.18 21.89
C VAL A 468 -28.64 -14.03 22.87
N GLY A 469 -29.17 -15.16 23.36
CA GLY A 469 -30.10 -15.22 24.49
C GLY A 469 -29.46 -15.99 25.65
N HIS A 470 -29.44 -15.40 26.83
CA HIS A 470 -28.86 -15.99 28.04
C HIS A 470 -29.81 -17.00 28.71
N ASP A 471 -29.31 -18.16 29.14
CA ASP A 471 -30.09 -19.18 29.86
C ASP A 471 -29.57 -19.34 31.30
N SER A 472 -30.37 -18.94 32.29
CA SER A 472 -29.95 -18.84 33.69
C SER A 472 -29.96 -20.17 34.46
N ARG A 473 -29.73 -21.29 33.78
CA ARG A 473 -29.76 -22.65 34.36
C ARG A 473 -28.38 -23.30 34.25
N GLU A 474 -27.87 -23.81 35.37
CA GLU A 474 -26.51 -24.36 35.47
C GLU A 474 -26.26 -25.57 34.54
N ASP A 475 -27.30 -26.29 34.10
CA ASP A 475 -27.19 -27.40 33.15
C ASP A 475 -27.15 -26.96 31.67
N ARG A 476 -27.26 -25.65 31.38
CA ARG A 476 -27.49 -25.11 30.03
C ARG A 476 -26.40 -24.17 29.57
N GLN A 477 -26.52 -23.76 28.32
CA GLN A 477 -25.59 -22.92 27.58
C GLN A 477 -26.38 -21.82 26.88
N ASP A 478 -25.75 -20.65 26.70
CA ASP A 478 -26.34 -19.53 26.00
C ASP A 478 -26.65 -19.87 24.54
N TYR A 479 -27.72 -19.26 24.01
CA TYR A 479 -28.35 -19.68 22.78
C TYR A 479 -28.23 -18.61 21.69
N HIS A 480 -27.52 -18.94 20.62
CA HIS A 480 -27.23 -18.07 19.50
C HIS A 480 -28.34 -18.18 18.45
N HIS A 481 -29.02 -17.06 18.19
CA HIS A 481 -30.04 -16.96 17.15
C HIS A 481 -29.49 -16.23 15.93
N VAL A 482 -29.59 -16.83 14.74
CA VAL A 482 -29.35 -16.14 13.46
C VAL A 482 -30.70 -15.64 12.93
N VAL A 483 -30.87 -14.33 12.80
CA VAL A 483 -32.17 -13.66 12.64
C VAL A 483 -32.28 -12.92 11.30
N ILE A 484 -33.24 -13.34 10.47
CA ILE A 484 -33.61 -12.72 9.20
C ILE A 484 -34.92 -11.96 9.38
N ALA A 485 -34.84 -10.63 9.43
CA ALA A 485 -35.98 -9.75 9.77
C ALA A 485 -36.40 -8.78 8.65
N TRP A 486 -35.46 -8.35 7.79
CA TRP A 486 -35.74 -7.43 6.68
C TRP A 486 -36.59 -8.11 5.61
N ARG A 487 -37.45 -7.35 4.93
CA ARG A 487 -38.47 -7.89 4.02
C ARG A 487 -37.84 -8.58 2.81
N ASP A 488 -36.98 -7.85 2.11
CA ASP A 488 -36.16 -8.30 1.00
C ASP A 488 -35.26 -9.50 1.37
N ALA A 489 -34.71 -9.52 2.58
CA ALA A 489 -33.94 -10.67 3.08
C ALA A 489 -34.83 -11.92 3.28
N LYS A 490 -36.06 -11.77 3.80
CA LYS A 490 -37.03 -12.87 3.92
C LYS A 490 -37.54 -13.33 2.55
N GLU A 491 -37.75 -12.42 1.60
CA GLU A 491 -38.12 -12.72 0.21
C GLU A 491 -36.99 -13.51 -0.50
N LYS A 492 -35.72 -13.12 -0.33
CA LYS A 492 -34.56 -13.90 -0.80
C LYS A 492 -34.49 -15.28 -0.12
N PHE A 493 -34.66 -15.39 1.20
CA PHE A 493 -34.68 -16.67 1.92
C PHE A 493 -35.77 -17.61 1.39
N ALA A 494 -36.99 -17.12 1.20
CA ALA A 494 -38.10 -17.93 0.72
C ALA A 494 -37.90 -18.46 -0.71
N ARG A 495 -37.21 -17.69 -1.56
CA ARG A 495 -36.87 -18.09 -2.93
C ARG A 495 -35.72 -19.10 -2.99
N LEU A 496 -34.68 -18.92 -2.18
CA LEU A 496 -33.43 -19.69 -2.27
C LEU A 496 -33.40 -20.92 -1.34
N ILE A 497 -33.87 -20.77 -0.10
CA ILE A 497 -33.73 -21.78 0.98
C ILE A 497 -35.10 -22.37 1.33
N GLY A 498 -36.05 -21.55 1.76
CA GLY A 498 -37.40 -21.98 2.13
C GLY A 498 -37.43 -23.01 3.27
N PHE A 499 -38.43 -23.89 3.25
CA PHE A 499 -38.66 -24.99 4.20
C PHE A 499 -39.19 -26.22 3.47
N VAL A 500 -39.03 -27.41 4.06
CA VAL A 500 -39.54 -28.68 3.53
C VAL A 500 -41.01 -28.89 3.92
N SER A 501 -41.33 -28.87 5.22
CA SER A 501 -42.69 -29.22 5.66
C SER A 501 -43.73 -28.17 5.22
N PRO A 502 -44.96 -28.59 4.83
CA PRO A 502 -46.02 -27.65 4.45
C PRO A 502 -46.34 -26.63 5.54
N GLU A 503 -46.22 -27.01 6.81
CA GLU A 503 -46.50 -26.14 7.96
C GLU A 503 -45.47 -25.00 8.10
N LYS A 504 -44.15 -25.31 8.08
CA LYS A 504 -43.11 -24.26 8.14
C LYS A 504 -43.15 -23.37 6.88
N ARG A 505 -43.49 -23.92 5.71
CA ARG A 505 -43.77 -23.14 4.48
C ARG A 505 -44.97 -22.20 4.62
N GLY A 506 -46.08 -22.67 5.20
CA GLY A 506 -47.27 -21.84 5.46
C GLY A 506 -46.99 -20.69 6.44
N LYS A 507 -46.24 -20.96 7.53
CA LYS A 507 -45.78 -19.92 8.46
C LYS A 507 -44.87 -18.89 7.78
N LEU A 508 -43.98 -19.32 6.87
CA LEU A 508 -43.15 -18.42 6.08
C LEU A 508 -43.98 -17.54 5.13
N ALA A 509 -44.97 -18.09 4.42
CA ALA A 509 -45.87 -17.32 3.57
C ALA A 509 -46.63 -16.23 4.35
N ASN A 510 -47.19 -16.60 5.51
CA ASN A 510 -47.84 -15.65 6.43
C ASN A 510 -46.87 -14.56 6.93
N ALA A 511 -45.61 -14.92 7.18
CA ALA A 511 -44.58 -13.97 7.59
C ALA A 511 -44.13 -12.99 6.48
N LEU A 512 -44.32 -13.34 5.20
CA LEU A 512 -44.06 -12.46 4.05
C LEU A 512 -45.23 -11.51 3.73
N ALA A 513 -46.45 -11.86 4.12
CA ALA A 513 -47.62 -11.00 3.99
C ALA A 513 -47.62 -9.80 4.95
N LEU A 514 -46.81 -9.86 6.02
CA LEU A 514 -46.67 -8.79 7.01
C LEU A 514 -45.75 -7.65 6.52
N PRO A 515 -45.98 -6.40 6.95
CA PRO A 515 -45.15 -5.27 6.58
C PRO A 515 -43.70 -5.41 7.07
N GLY A 516 -42.76 -4.82 6.33
CA GLY A 516 -41.35 -4.87 6.68
C GLY A 516 -40.52 -3.87 5.86
N ARG A 517 -39.39 -3.45 6.43
CA ARG A 517 -38.43 -2.54 5.79
C ARG A 517 -37.54 -3.29 4.79
N GLN A 518 -37.04 -2.59 3.78
CA GLN A 518 -36.00 -3.06 2.85
C GLN A 518 -34.62 -2.55 3.27
N VAL A 519 -33.56 -3.29 2.96
CA VAL A 519 -32.18 -2.93 3.32
C VAL A 519 -31.56 -2.00 2.26
N ALA A 520 -30.59 -1.18 2.65
CA ALA A 520 -29.92 -0.24 1.74
C ALA A 520 -28.82 -0.93 0.93
N LYS A 521 -28.80 -0.69 -0.40
CA LYS A 521 -27.88 -1.31 -1.39
C LYS A 521 -26.40 -1.24 -0.96
N LEU A 522 -25.95 -0.04 -0.59
CA LEU A 522 -24.74 0.19 0.18
C LEU A 522 -25.16 0.59 1.58
N ARG A 523 -24.53 -0.02 2.59
CA ARG A 523 -24.88 0.13 4.00
C ARG A 523 -23.60 0.15 4.81
N ASP A 524 -23.45 1.15 5.67
CA ASP A 524 -22.30 1.24 6.57
C ASP A 524 -22.57 0.44 7.86
N GLU A 525 -21.61 -0.38 8.28
CA GLU A 525 -21.76 -1.27 9.45
C GLU A 525 -20.64 -1.06 10.46
N THR A 526 -21.02 -0.97 11.73
CA THR A 526 -20.13 -0.60 12.82
C THR A 526 -19.14 -1.73 13.14
N VAL A 527 -17.86 -1.39 13.25
CA VAL A 527 -16.81 -2.28 13.77
C VAL A 527 -17.06 -2.51 15.27
N GLU A 528 -17.20 -3.78 15.66
CA GLU A 528 -17.27 -4.20 17.07
C GLU A 528 -15.89 -4.52 17.62
N SER A 529 -15.13 -5.37 16.91
CA SER A 529 -13.79 -5.80 17.30
C SER A 529 -12.87 -5.90 16.08
N ILE A 530 -11.57 -5.90 16.36
CA ILE A 530 -10.50 -6.17 15.40
C ILE A 530 -9.61 -7.19 16.09
N GLU A 531 -9.69 -8.44 15.66
CA GLU A 531 -9.03 -9.60 16.26
C GLU A 531 -7.90 -10.07 15.35
N TYR A 532 -6.68 -10.23 15.86
CA TYR A 532 -5.68 -11.06 15.17
C TYR A 532 -6.19 -12.50 15.11
N VAL A 533 -6.06 -13.14 13.95
CA VAL A 533 -6.54 -14.51 13.70
C VAL A 533 -5.39 -15.50 13.76
N ALA A 534 -4.46 -15.37 12.82
CA ALA A 534 -3.31 -16.25 12.60
C ALA A 534 -2.37 -15.61 11.56
N ASP A 535 -1.17 -16.16 11.46
CA ASP A 535 -0.27 -15.94 10.33
C ASP A 535 -0.60 -16.94 9.21
N GLU A 536 -1.11 -16.46 8.09
CA GLU A 536 -1.66 -17.31 7.01
C GLU A 536 -1.29 -16.82 5.62
N ASP A 537 -1.24 -17.74 4.65
CA ASP A 537 -1.06 -17.43 3.23
C ASP A 537 -2.12 -16.44 2.74
N VAL A 538 -1.64 -15.31 2.23
CA VAL A 538 -2.47 -14.22 1.73
C VAL A 538 -2.17 -13.91 0.26
N TYR A 539 -3.11 -13.26 -0.39
CA TYR A 539 -3.37 -13.19 -1.81
C TYR A 539 -3.96 -11.82 -2.12
N ASP A 540 -4.03 -11.46 -3.40
CA ASP A 540 -5.03 -10.52 -3.91
C ASP A 540 -5.23 -10.73 -5.41
N ILE A 541 -6.21 -10.01 -5.89
CA ILE A 541 -6.52 -9.79 -7.30
C ILE A 541 -6.44 -8.29 -7.59
N GLU A 542 -5.98 -7.97 -8.78
CA GLU A 542 -6.02 -6.63 -9.36
C GLU A 542 -7.29 -6.53 -10.22
N THR A 543 -7.92 -5.36 -10.31
CA THR A 543 -9.22 -5.20 -10.99
C THR A 543 -9.26 -3.99 -11.92
N GLU A 544 -10.26 -3.96 -12.82
CA GLU A 544 -10.48 -2.80 -13.70
C GLU A 544 -10.88 -1.52 -12.92
N SER A 545 -11.38 -1.66 -11.68
CA SER A 545 -11.89 -0.54 -10.89
C SER A 545 -11.03 -0.13 -9.69
N HIS A 546 -9.84 -0.73 -9.55
CA HIS A 546 -8.95 -0.51 -8.41
C HIS A 546 -9.61 -0.84 -7.05
N ALA A 547 -10.57 -1.77 -7.06
CA ALA A 547 -11.32 -2.25 -5.90
C ALA A 547 -12.10 -3.56 -6.17
N PHE A 548 -12.45 -4.29 -5.10
CA PHE A 548 -13.40 -5.42 -5.13
C PHE A 548 -14.05 -5.65 -3.76
N LEU A 549 -15.02 -6.55 -3.68
CA LEU A 549 -15.72 -6.94 -2.44
C LEU A 549 -15.22 -8.26 -1.84
N THR A 550 -14.73 -8.23 -0.61
CA THR A 550 -14.46 -9.39 0.27
C THR A 550 -15.48 -9.45 1.40
N ASN A 551 -16.25 -10.55 1.52
CA ASN A 551 -17.44 -10.64 2.39
C ASN A 551 -18.38 -9.41 2.27
N ASN A 552 -18.56 -8.90 1.04
CA ASN A 552 -19.25 -7.65 0.68
C ASN A 552 -18.58 -6.30 1.09
N VAL A 553 -17.28 -6.24 1.44
CA VAL A 553 -16.51 -5.03 1.90
C VAL A 553 -15.34 -4.67 0.94
N VAL A 554 -14.97 -3.39 0.77
CA VAL A 554 -14.21 -2.80 -0.39
C VAL A 554 -12.67 -2.53 -0.17
N VAL A 555 -11.76 -2.54 -1.21
CA VAL A 555 -10.23 -2.50 -1.14
C VAL A 555 -9.41 -1.77 -2.29
N HIS A 556 -8.02 -1.66 -2.34
CA HIS A 556 -7.14 -0.87 -3.34
C HIS A 556 -5.53 -1.02 -3.30
N ASN A 557 -4.72 -0.77 -4.40
CA ASN A 557 -3.23 -0.99 -4.66
C ASN A 557 -2.29 0.23 -5.11
N CYS A 558 -1.09 0.05 -5.79
CA CYS A 558 0.01 1.03 -6.29
C CYS A 558 1.25 0.42 -7.10
N PHE A 559 2.16 1.15 -7.85
CA PHE A 559 3.56 0.71 -8.35
C PHE A 559 4.75 1.77 -8.71
N ILE A 560 5.79 1.53 -9.62
CA ILE A 560 6.63 2.54 -10.41
C ILE A 560 5.90 2.80 -11.73
N GLN A 561 5.79 4.02 -12.27
CA GLN A 561 4.53 4.32 -12.96
C GLN A 561 4.58 4.60 -14.46
N SER A 562 4.14 3.58 -15.19
CA SER A 562 3.24 3.72 -16.34
C SER A 562 2.05 4.66 -16.04
N VAL A 563 1.66 5.46 -17.03
CA VAL A 563 0.49 6.35 -16.98
C VAL A 563 -0.29 6.32 -18.29
N SER A 564 -1.60 6.16 -18.17
CA SER A 564 -2.56 6.11 -19.29
C SER A 564 -3.22 7.47 -19.52
N ASP A 565 -3.68 7.71 -20.75
CA ASP A 565 -4.39 8.92 -21.19
C ASP A 565 -5.87 8.97 -20.73
N ASP A 566 -6.06 8.74 -19.42
CA ASP A 566 -7.30 8.86 -18.67
C ASP A 566 -7.08 9.79 -17.46
N LEU A 567 -8.11 10.54 -17.06
CA LEU A 567 -8.00 11.47 -15.94
C LEU A 567 -8.09 10.78 -14.57
N VAL A 568 -9.07 9.89 -14.34
CA VAL A 568 -9.49 9.49 -12.96
C VAL A 568 -9.58 7.98 -12.73
N ASN A 569 -9.46 7.15 -13.76
CA ASN A 569 -9.45 5.69 -13.64
C ASN A 569 -8.05 5.19 -13.22
N GLU A 570 -7.95 3.92 -12.83
CA GLU A 570 -6.67 3.33 -12.38
C GLU A 570 -5.66 3.27 -13.54
N GLY A 571 -4.39 3.57 -13.25
CA GLY A 571 -3.36 3.82 -14.25
C GLY A 571 -3.41 5.23 -14.86
N GLY A 572 -4.50 6.00 -14.67
CA GLY A 572 -4.67 7.36 -15.17
C GLY A 572 -3.87 8.43 -14.39
N ILE A 573 -4.03 9.69 -14.82
CA ILE A 573 -3.25 10.85 -14.37
C ILE A 573 -3.44 11.16 -12.87
N MET A 574 -4.68 11.19 -12.38
CA MET A 574 -4.96 11.48 -10.96
C MET A 574 -4.56 10.31 -10.05
N ASP A 575 -4.70 9.07 -10.53
CA ASP A 575 -4.28 7.86 -9.81
C ASP A 575 -2.75 7.81 -9.70
N LEU A 576 -2.01 8.08 -10.78
CA LEU A 576 -0.55 8.27 -10.75
C LEU A 576 -0.12 9.15 -9.57
N TRP A 577 -0.71 10.34 -9.38
CA TRP A 577 -0.31 11.25 -8.30
C TRP A 577 -0.59 10.68 -6.90
N VAL A 578 -1.62 9.84 -6.73
CA VAL A 578 -1.86 9.11 -5.47
C VAL A 578 -0.77 8.05 -5.25
N ARG A 579 -0.38 7.32 -6.31
CA ARG A 579 0.67 6.31 -6.25
C ARG A 579 2.04 6.96 -5.94
N GLU A 580 2.39 8.05 -6.63
CA GLU A 580 3.58 8.88 -6.35
C GLU A 580 3.59 9.45 -4.92
N ALA A 581 2.45 9.95 -4.41
CA ALA A 581 2.36 10.51 -3.06
C ALA A 581 2.70 9.48 -1.97
N ARG A 582 2.37 8.19 -2.16
CA ARG A 582 2.77 7.12 -1.23
C ARG A 582 4.28 6.87 -1.27
N ILE A 583 4.91 6.93 -2.45
CA ILE A 583 6.36 6.79 -2.63
C ILE A 583 7.09 7.95 -1.95
N PHE A 584 6.64 9.19 -2.17
CA PHE A 584 7.24 10.40 -1.59
C PHE A 584 7.09 10.48 -0.05
N LYS A 585 6.02 9.91 0.54
CA LYS A 585 5.82 9.84 2.01
C LYS A 585 7.01 9.17 2.72
N PHE A 586 7.62 8.16 2.08
CA PHE A 586 8.77 7.40 2.60
C PHE A 586 10.12 7.87 2.01
N GLY A 587 10.14 8.96 1.23
CA GLY A 587 11.34 9.64 0.76
C GLY A 587 11.99 9.07 -0.49
N SER A 588 11.45 7.96 -1.02
CA SER A 588 11.84 7.42 -2.32
C SER A 588 11.46 8.38 -3.45
N GLY A 589 12.17 8.26 -4.57
CA GLY A 589 11.84 8.96 -5.82
C GLY A 589 11.13 8.06 -6.81
N THR A 590 10.62 8.65 -7.90
CA THR A 590 9.87 7.95 -8.94
C THR A 590 10.10 8.61 -10.31
N GLY A 591 9.76 7.91 -11.39
CA GLY A 591 9.78 8.44 -12.74
C GLY A 591 8.67 7.84 -13.60
N SER A 592 8.22 8.63 -14.57
CA SER A 592 7.15 8.25 -15.50
C SER A 592 7.38 8.89 -16.86
N ASN A 593 7.08 8.14 -17.93
CA ASN A 593 6.99 8.67 -19.28
C ASN A 593 5.54 9.09 -19.58
N PHE A 594 5.35 10.35 -19.93
CA PHE A 594 4.03 10.96 -20.15
C PHE A 594 3.61 10.99 -21.63
N SER A 595 4.38 10.37 -22.52
CA SER A 595 4.18 10.47 -23.98
C SER A 595 2.87 9.90 -24.50
N GLN A 596 2.16 9.10 -23.71
CA GLN A 596 0.84 8.59 -24.09
C GLN A 596 -0.29 9.63 -23.87
N ILE A 597 -0.07 10.62 -23.00
CA ILE A 597 -1.06 11.65 -22.69
C ILE A 597 -1.29 12.55 -23.92
N ARG A 598 -2.55 12.85 -24.26
CA ARG A 598 -2.87 13.63 -25.45
C ARG A 598 -2.49 15.11 -25.33
N GLY A 599 -1.98 15.67 -26.43
CA GLY A 599 -1.53 17.06 -26.48
C GLY A 599 -2.64 18.11 -26.42
N GLU A 600 -2.27 19.38 -26.32
CA GLU A 600 -3.23 20.50 -26.34
C GLU A 600 -4.03 20.54 -27.65
N GLY A 601 -5.34 20.75 -27.55
CA GLY A 601 -6.24 20.78 -28.71
C GLY A 601 -6.62 19.40 -29.27
N GLU A 602 -6.11 18.30 -28.73
CA GLU A 602 -6.59 16.95 -29.06
C GLU A 602 -8.01 16.72 -28.51
N ARG A 603 -8.82 15.88 -29.17
CA ARG A 603 -10.25 15.74 -28.83
C ARG A 603 -10.47 14.94 -27.55
N LEU A 604 -11.50 15.28 -26.80
CA LEU A 604 -12.01 14.49 -25.68
C LEU A 604 -13.19 13.62 -26.12
N SER A 605 -13.32 12.43 -25.53
CA SER A 605 -14.40 11.48 -25.81
C SER A 605 -15.79 12.02 -25.43
N GLY A 606 -15.86 12.83 -24.37
CA GLY A 606 -17.06 13.56 -23.95
C GLY A 606 -17.35 14.84 -24.74
N GLY A 607 -16.57 15.14 -25.79
CA GLY A 607 -16.61 16.42 -26.50
C GLY A 607 -15.71 17.50 -25.89
N GLY A 608 -15.40 18.52 -26.68
CA GLY A 608 -14.35 19.51 -26.34
C GLY A 608 -12.94 19.01 -26.64
N THR A 609 -11.94 19.71 -26.09
CA THR A 609 -10.51 19.50 -26.35
C THR A 609 -9.69 19.45 -25.07
N SER A 610 -8.58 18.72 -25.11
CA SER A 610 -7.58 18.60 -24.04
C SER A 610 -6.92 19.95 -23.72
N SER A 611 -6.65 20.16 -22.43
CA SER A 611 -5.81 21.24 -21.89
C SER A 611 -4.30 20.97 -22.04
N GLY A 612 -3.93 19.89 -22.71
CA GLY A 612 -2.55 19.51 -23.00
C GLY A 612 -1.78 18.96 -21.80
N LEU A 613 -0.68 18.27 -22.10
CA LEU A 613 0.16 17.59 -21.11
C LEU A 613 0.67 18.58 -20.03
N MET A 614 1.06 19.79 -20.47
CA MET A 614 1.63 20.81 -19.60
C MET A 614 0.68 21.28 -18.50
N SER A 615 -0.64 21.14 -18.67
CA SER A 615 -1.61 21.44 -17.60
C SER A 615 -1.51 20.45 -16.44
N PHE A 616 -1.34 19.16 -16.73
CA PHE A 616 -1.23 18.09 -15.73
C PHE A 616 0.15 18.06 -15.05
N LEU A 617 1.23 18.28 -15.81
CA LEU A 617 2.58 18.32 -15.24
C LEU A 617 2.73 19.41 -14.17
N ARG A 618 2.10 20.58 -14.38
CA ARG A 618 2.06 21.68 -13.38
C ARG A 618 1.33 21.30 -12.09
N VAL A 619 0.37 20.37 -12.12
CA VAL A 619 -0.31 19.91 -10.90
C VAL A 619 0.53 18.84 -10.19
N GLY A 620 1.12 17.89 -10.94
CA GLY A 620 2.04 16.88 -10.38
C GLY A 620 3.27 17.49 -9.70
N ASP A 621 3.85 18.54 -10.29
CA ASP A 621 4.92 19.36 -9.70
C ASP A 621 4.52 19.95 -8.32
N ARG A 622 3.31 20.53 -8.23
CA ARG A 622 2.81 21.08 -6.95
C ARG A 622 2.49 19.99 -5.92
N ALA A 623 2.00 18.83 -6.35
CA ALA A 623 1.78 17.68 -5.48
C ALA A 623 3.12 17.16 -4.90
N ALA A 624 4.16 17.05 -5.73
CA ALA A 624 5.51 16.68 -5.28
C ALA A 624 6.09 17.71 -4.29
N GLY A 625 6.00 19.01 -4.59
CA GLY A 625 6.50 20.08 -3.73
C GLY A 625 5.79 20.21 -2.37
N ALA A 626 4.55 19.74 -2.27
CA ALA A 626 3.79 19.70 -1.01
C ALA A 626 4.22 18.57 -0.05
N ILE A 627 4.90 17.52 -0.55
CA ILE A 627 5.17 16.30 0.23
C ILE A 627 6.63 16.29 0.74
N LYS A 628 6.79 16.03 2.04
CA LYS A 628 8.08 15.89 2.72
C LYS A 628 8.14 14.59 3.50
N SER A 629 9.22 13.84 3.33
CA SER A 629 9.36 12.48 3.89
C SER A 629 9.45 12.48 5.41
N GLY A 630 8.51 11.82 6.09
CA GLY A 630 8.58 11.50 7.53
C GLY A 630 8.83 12.68 8.48
N GLY A 631 8.41 13.90 8.12
CA GLY A 631 8.69 15.11 8.92
C GLY A 631 10.15 15.60 8.85
N THR A 632 10.94 15.11 7.91
CA THR A 632 12.33 15.54 7.67
C THR A 632 12.42 16.62 6.58
N THR A 633 13.63 17.13 6.35
CA THR A 633 13.92 18.15 5.31
C THR A 633 13.94 17.60 3.87
N ARG A 634 13.76 16.28 3.66
CA ARG A 634 13.80 15.66 2.32
C ARG A 634 12.49 15.92 1.55
N ARG A 635 12.58 16.73 0.49
CA ARG A 635 11.54 16.92 -0.54
C ARG A 635 11.33 15.64 -1.36
N ALA A 636 10.21 15.55 -2.08
CA ALA A 636 10.00 14.59 -3.16
C ALA A 636 11.09 14.69 -4.26
N ALA A 637 11.25 13.62 -5.04
CA ALA A 637 12.15 13.57 -6.20
C ALA A 637 11.48 12.82 -7.35
N LYS A 638 11.30 13.49 -8.49
CA LYS A 638 10.47 13.02 -9.61
C LYS A 638 11.21 13.20 -10.93
N MET A 639 11.18 12.19 -11.80
CA MET A 639 11.49 12.35 -13.22
C MET A 639 10.18 12.53 -14.02
N VAL A 640 10.19 13.45 -14.98
CA VAL A 640 9.18 13.57 -16.03
C VAL A 640 9.86 13.32 -17.36
N VAL A 641 9.48 12.24 -18.05
CA VAL A 641 10.04 11.85 -19.34
C VAL A 641 9.03 12.11 -20.47
N LEU A 642 9.51 12.60 -21.62
CA LEU A 642 8.68 12.85 -22.80
C LEU A 642 9.44 12.51 -24.10
N ASP A 643 8.79 11.78 -25.02
CA ASP A 643 9.35 11.34 -26.29
C ASP A 643 9.32 12.51 -27.31
N LEU A 644 10.37 12.63 -28.13
CA LEU A 644 10.62 13.84 -28.94
C LEU A 644 9.58 14.13 -30.04
N ASP A 645 8.75 13.16 -30.40
CA ASP A 645 7.64 13.30 -31.34
C ASP A 645 6.35 13.84 -30.69
N HIS A 646 6.36 14.12 -29.38
CA HIS A 646 5.14 14.49 -28.65
C HIS A 646 4.55 15.85 -29.10
N PRO A 647 3.22 15.96 -29.27
CA PRO A 647 2.56 17.18 -29.75
C PRO A 647 2.83 18.46 -28.95
N ASP A 648 3.22 18.36 -27.68
CA ASP A 648 3.49 19.50 -26.78
C ASP A 648 5.00 19.65 -26.44
N ILE A 649 5.90 18.98 -27.18
CA ILE A 649 7.34 18.86 -26.85
C ILE A 649 8.07 20.22 -26.75
N GLU A 650 7.74 21.20 -27.60
CA GLU A 650 8.36 22.54 -27.57
C GLU A 650 8.03 23.32 -26.29
N ASP A 651 6.83 23.14 -25.74
CA ASP A 651 6.43 23.77 -24.47
C ASP A 651 6.97 23.02 -23.26
N PHE A 652 7.22 21.71 -23.38
CA PHE A 652 7.92 20.92 -22.37
C PHE A 652 9.40 21.31 -22.27
N ILE A 653 10.12 21.36 -23.40
CA ILE A 653 11.53 21.77 -23.46
C ILE A 653 11.71 23.16 -22.84
N LEU A 654 10.88 24.12 -23.25
CA LEU A 654 10.99 25.51 -22.79
C LEU A 654 10.30 25.77 -21.44
N TRP A 655 9.81 24.74 -20.72
CA TRP A 655 9.02 24.93 -19.50
C TRP A 655 9.82 25.61 -18.39
N LYS A 656 10.94 25.04 -17.95
CA LYS A 656 11.74 25.59 -16.84
C LYS A 656 12.28 26.99 -17.17
N VAL A 657 12.79 27.20 -18.39
CA VAL A 657 13.17 28.53 -18.93
C VAL A 657 12.06 29.58 -18.73
N LYS A 658 10.83 29.26 -19.17
CA LYS A 658 9.66 30.16 -19.05
C LYS A 658 9.22 30.40 -17.60
N GLU A 659 9.66 29.58 -16.64
CA GLU A 659 9.33 29.71 -15.23
C GLU A 659 10.44 30.45 -14.45
N GLU A 660 11.71 30.22 -14.77
CA GLU A 660 12.86 30.94 -14.19
C GLU A 660 12.93 32.41 -14.65
N GLN A 661 12.54 32.72 -15.89
CA GLN A 661 12.37 34.12 -16.30
C GLN A 661 11.37 34.86 -15.40
N LYS A 662 10.28 34.20 -14.97
CA LYS A 662 9.30 34.79 -14.03
C LYS A 662 9.91 35.04 -12.65
N VAL A 663 10.84 34.18 -12.19
CA VAL A 663 11.60 34.42 -10.95
C VAL A 663 12.45 35.68 -11.10
N SER A 664 13.18 35.82 -12.23
CA SER A 664 13.96 37.01 -12.54
C SER A 664 13.10 38.29 -12.54
N ASP A 665 11.94 38.24 -13.20
CA ASP A 665 10.98 39.36 -13.27
C ASP A 665 10.41 39.72 -11.88
N LEU A 666 10.09 38.73 -11.05
CA LEU A 666 9.62 38.92 -9.66
C LEU A 666 10.70 39.54 -8.77
N VAL A 667 11.94 39.08 -8.88
CA VAL A 667 13.10 39.62 -8.14
C VAL A 667 13.32 41.08 -8.53
N ALA A 668 13.48 41.36 -9.82
CA ALA A 668 13.69 42.71 -10.34
C ALA A 668 12.53 43.66 -9.98
N GLY A 669 11.29 43.20 -10.15
CA GLY A 669 10.07 43.95 -9.81
C GLY A 669 9.96 44.26 -8.32
N SER A 670 10.26 43.32 -7.43
CA SER A 670 10.19 43.53 -5.98
C SER A 670 11.22 44.56 -5.50
N ILE A 671 12.46 44.48 -5.98
CA ILE A 671 13.53 45.45 -5.68
C ILE A 671 13.18 46.84 -6.23
N ALA A 672 12.62 46.90 -7.44
CA ALA A 672 12.16 48.16 -8.04
C ALA A 672 11.00 48.79 -7.23
N CYS A 673 10.02 47.99 -6.79
CA CYS A 673 8.95 48.42 -5.89
C CYS A 673 9.51 48.98 -4.57
N GLN A 674 10.34 48.20 -3.86
CA GLN A 674 10.91 48.61 -2.57
C GLN A 674 11.67 49.95 -2.68
N ARG A 675 12.46 50.13 -3.75
CA ARG A 675 13.19 51.38 -4.02
C ARG A 675 12.25 52.55 -4.37
N HIS A 676 11.37 52.37 -5.34
CA HIS A 676 10.60 53.49 -5.90
C HIS A 676 9.41 53.90 -5.04
N LEU A 677 8.77 52.97 -4.34
CA LEU A 677 7.68 53.31 -3.42
C LEU A 677 8.22 54.03 -2.18
N ASN A 678 9.34 53.59 -1.59
CA ASN A 678 9.97 54.34 -0.50
C ASN A 678 10.55 55.70 -0.93
N ALA A 679 10.97 55.87 -2.19
CA ALA A 679 11.31 57.19 -2.73
C ALA A 679 10.09 58.13 -2.83
N ILE A 680 8.88 57.59 -3.06
CA ILE A 680 7.62 58.33 -2.99
C ILE A 680 7.28 58.69 -1.54
N MET A 681 7.42 57.75 -0.59
CA MET A 681 7.24 58.03 0.85
C MET A 681 8.18 59.13 1.34
N ALA A 682 9.47 59.04 1.05
CA ALA A 682 10.46 60.04 1.44
C ALA A 682 10.15 61.43 0.87
N ALA A 683 9.73 61.51 -0.39
CA ALA A 683 9.32 62.77 -1.02
C ALA A 683 7.98 63.32 -0.46
N ALA A 684 7.08 62.45 -0.01
CA ALA A 684 5.81 62.81 0.64
C ALA A 684 5.99 63.29 2.09
N HIS A 685 7.11 62.94 2.74
CA HIS A 685 7.44 63.37 4.11
C HIS A 685 8.59 64.38 4.19
N ASP A 686 9.02 64.95 3.05
CA ASP A 686 10.10 65.94 2.99
C ASP A 686 9.78 67.17 3.88
N PRO A 687 10.56 67.43 4.95
CA PRO A 687 10.27 68.51 5.87
C PRO A 687 10.47 69.91 5.25
N SER A 688 11.23 70.02 4.15
CA SER A 688 11.47 71.29 3.45
C SER A 688 10.25 71.76 2.63
N VAL A 689 9.33 70.86 2.31
CA VAL A 689 8.07 71.16 1.61
C VAL A 689 6.99 71.52 2.66
N PRO A 690 6.17 72.57 2.45
CA PRO A 690 5.05 72.90 3.34
C PRO A 690 4.03 71.75 3.41
N GLU A 691 3.51 71.49 4.61
CA GLU A 691 2.68 70.30 4.90
C GLU A 691 1.47 70.14 3.97
N ALA A 692 0.72 71.22 3.73
CA ALA A 692 -0.43 71.22 2.82
C ALA A 692 -0.08 70.95 1.34
N ALA A 693 1.19 71.06 0.95
CA ALA A 693 1.68 70.78 -0.40
C ALA A 693 2.38 69.41 -0.53
N ARG A 694 2.84 68.81 0.58
CA ARG A 694 3.67 67.58 0.60
C ARG A 694 3.06 66.43 -0.19
N LEU A 695 1.74 66.22 -0.08
CA LEU A 695 1.01 65.07 -0.61
C LEU A 695 0.33 65.33 -1.97
N ASP A 696 0.57 66.50 -2.59
CA ASP A 696 0.06 66.86 -3.92
C ASP A 696 1.21 66.86 -4.96
N PRO A 697 1.22 65.94 -5.95
CA PRO A 697 2.20 65.92 -7.03
C PRO A 697 2.16 67.13 -7.99
N ALA A 698 1.14 68.01 -7.89
CA ALA A 698 1.15 69.30 -8.56
C ALA A 698 2.00 70.34 -7.81
N LEU A 699 2.01 70.29 -6.47
CA LEU A 699 2.64 71.28 -5.58
C LEU A 699 3.99 70.83 -5.00
N ASN A 700 4.27 69.52 -4.99
CA ASN A 700 5.55 68.94 -4.57
C ASN A 700 6.33 68.38 -5.79
N PRO A 701 7.34 69.13 -6.31
CA PRO A 701 8.15 68.67 -7.45
C PRO A 701 8.99 67.42 -7.15
N GLY A 702 9.39 67.20 -5.89
CA GLY A 702 10.10 65.99 -5.45
C GLY A 702 9.23 64.75 -5.59
N LEU A 703 7.99 64.82 -5.08
CA LEU A 703 6.99 63.76 -5.21
C LEU A 703 6.65 63.48 -6.68
N LYS A 704 6.44 64.53 -7.48
CA LYS A 704 6.22 64.42 -8.93
C LYS A 704 7.37 63.71 -9.65
N LYS A 705 8.61 64.01 -9.28
CA LYS A 705 9.83 63.37 -9.81
C LYS A 705 9.91 61.90 -9.39
N ALA A 706 9.63 61.58 -8.13
CA ALA A 706 9.64 60.20 -7.61
C ALA A 706 8.58 59.34 -8.31
N MET A 707 7.34 59.83 -8.43
CA MET A 707 6.25 59.15 -9.14
C MET A 707 6.57 58.94 -10.63
N ARG A 708 7.12 59.96 -11.31
CA ARG A 708 7.54 59.81 -12.72
C ARG A 708 8.67 58.78 -12.88
N ALA A 709 9.61 58.73 -11.95
CA ALA A 709 10.68 57.73 -11.95
C ALA A 709 10.14 56.31 -11.71
N ALA A 710 9.13 56.15 -10.84
CA ALA A 710 8.46 54.88 -10.62
C ALA A 710 7.72 54.37 -11.88
N LEU A 711 6.97 55.24 -12.58
CA LEU A 711 6.30 54.88 -13.84
C LEU A 711 7.31 54.51 -14.95
N VAL A 712 8.42 55.24 -15.06
CA VAL A 712 9.51 54.93 -16.02
C VAL A 712 10.20 53.60 -15.67
N ALA A 713 10.21 53.20 -14.40
CA ALA A 713 10.70 51.90 -13.94
C ALA A 713 9.64 50.78 -13.99
N GLY A 714 8.50 50.99 -14.67
CA GLY A 714 7.46 49.98 -14.88
C GLY A 714 6.56 49.70 -13.67
N ILE A 715 6.65 50.48 -12.59
CA ILE A 715 5.83 50.28 -11.39
C ILE A 715 4.35 50.63 -11.70
N PRO A 716 3.38 49.74 -11.46
CA PRO A 716 1.98 50.00 -11.78
C PRO A 716 1.41 51.20 -11.02
N GLN A 717 0.55 51.99 -11.70
CA GLN A 717 -0.07 53.20 -11.12
C GLN A 717 -0.84 52.93 -9.81
N ALA A 718 -1.40 51.73 -9.64
CA ALA A 718 -2.05 51.32 -8.40
C ALA A 718 -1.09 51.31 -7.19
N ASN A 719 0.16 50.87 -7.38
CA ASN A 719 1.18 50.85 -6.33
C ASN A 719 1.62 52.27 -5.95
N LEU A 720 1.66 53.20 -6.92
CA LEU A 720 1.94 54.63 -6.65
C LEU A 720 0.82 55.26 -5.82
N GLN A 721 -0.44 55.00 -6.16
CA GLN A 721 -1.59 55.48 -5.42
C GLN A 721 -1.62 54.90 -3.99
N TYR A 722 -1.38 53.59 -3.84
CA TYR A 722 -1.22 52.92 -2.56
C TYR A 722 -0.16 53.59 -1.67
N ALA A 723 1.01 53.94 -2.21
CA ALA A 723 2.03 54.65 -1.44
C ALA A 723 1.59 56.06 -1.00
N LEU A 724 0.92 56.82 -1.87
CA LEU A 724 0.33 58.11 -1.49
C LEU A 724 -0.72 57.99 -0.39
N ASP A 725 -1.55 56.94 -0.43
CA ASP A 725 -2.60 56.71 0.56
C ASP A 725 -2.05 56.23 1.92
N PHE A 726 -0.90 55.55 1.94
CA PHE A 726 -0.17 55.26 3.18
C PHE A 726 0.54 56.51 3.73
N ALA A 727 1.14 57.34 2.89
CA ALA A 727 1.72 58.62 3.31
C ALA A 727 0.65 59.59 3.88
N ARG A 728 -0.55 59.61 3.30
CA ARG A 728 -1.74 60.32 3.84
C ARG A 728 -2.17 59.83 5.22
N GLN A 729 -1.92 58.56 5.55
CA GLN A 729 -2.18 57.98 6.87
C GLN A 729 -1.02 58.17 7.87
N GLY A 730 0.08 58.81 7.46
CA GLY A 730 1.23 59.12 8.33
C GLY A 730 2.29 58.02 8.45
N TYR A 731 2.19 56.94 7.66
CA TYR A 731 3.27 55.94 7.57
C TYR A 731 4.50 56.58 6.90
N GLN A 732 5.68 56.50 7.51
CA GLN A 732 6.89 57.16 6.99
C GLN A 732 7.65 56.34 5.93
N SER A 733 7.37 55.04 5.82
CA SER A 733 8.00 54.10 4.90
C SER A 733 7.05 52.93 4.59
N LEU A 734 7.43 52.10 3.62
CA LEU A 734 6.74 50.87 3.25
C LEU A 734 7.71 49.69 3.33
N GLU A 735 7.31 48.65 4.05
CA GLU A 735 8.00 47.36 4.06
C GLU A 735 7.48 46.53 2.89
N ILE A 736 8.17 46.59 1.75
CA ILE A 736 7.89 45.73 0.60
C ILE A 736 8.79 44.50 0.70
N GLU A 737 8.19 43.31 0.72
CA GLU A 737 8.92 42.05 0.60
C GLU A 737 9.73 42.02 -0.70
N THR A 738 11.02 41.74 -0.58
CA THR A 738 11.94 41.58 -1.72
C THR A 738 12.34 40.13 -1.86
N TYR A 739 12.45 39.68 -3.11
CA TYR A 739 12.84 38.31 -3.44
C TYR A 739 14.29 38.25 -3.94
N ASP A 740 14.87 37.05 -3.90
CA ASP A 740 16.17 36.74 -4.49
C ASP A 740 16.09 35.49 -5.39
N THR A 741 17.21 35.22 -6.08
CA THR A 741 17.36 34.10 -7.01
C THR A 741 17.97 32.84 -6.37
N ASN A 742 17.95 32.69 -5.05
CA ASN A 742 18.35 31.43 -4.42
C ASN A 742 17.32 30.33 -4.72
N TRP A 743 17.77 29.09 -4.95
CA TRP A 743 16.88 27.98 -5.36
C TRP A 743 15.84 27.56 -4.30
N ASP A 744 16.00 27.99 -3.05
CA ASP A 744 15.06 27.83 -1.94
C ASP A 744 14.24 29.10 -1.64
N SER A 745 14.38 30.16 -2.44
CA SER A 745 13.70 31.44 -2.21
C SER A 745 12.18 31.35 -2.38
N LYS A 746 11.49 32.32 -1.78
CA LYS A 746 10.04 32.47 -1.92
C LYS A 746 9.61 32.65 -3.39
N ALA A 747 10.44 33.24 -4.26
CA ALA A 747 10.10 33.40 -5.68
C ALA A 747 10.12 32.05 -6.42
N TYR A 748 11.13 31.20 -6.21
CA TYR A 748 11.15 29.83 -6.74
C TYR A 748 9.95 29.00 -6.27
N ALA A 749 9.50 29.20 -5.02
CA ALA A 749 8.28 28.57 -4.52
C ALA A 749 6.98 29.03 -5.22
N THR A 750 6.96 30.20 -5.89
CA THR A 750 5.77 30.68 -6.63
C THR A 750 5.65 30.14 -8.06
N VAL A 751 6.74 29.69 -8.68
CA VAL A 751 6.73 29.16 -10.06
C VAL A 751 6.58 27.64 -10.11
N SER A 752 6.51 27.04 -11.30
CA SER A 752 6.29 25.59 -11.49
C SER A 752 7.43 24.89 -12.21
N GLY A 753 7.39 23.55 -12.21
CA GLY A 753 8.40 22.68 -12.80
C GLY A 753 9.66 22.53 -11.95
N GLN A 754 9.64 22.97 -10.69
CA GLN A 754 10.80 23.05 -9.80
C GLN A 754 10.95 21.82 -8.89
N ASN A 755 9.97 20.90 -8.92
CA ASN A 755 9.94 19.69 -8.10
C ASN A 755 10.13 18.39 -8.93
N SER A 756 10.51 18.52 -10.20
CA SER A 756 10.92 17.42 -11.07
C SER A 756 12.21 17.74 -11.84
N ASN A 757 12.95 16.68 -12.17
CA ASN A 757 13.86 16.69 -13.31
C ASN A 757 13.04 16.35 -14.55
N ASN A 758 13.32 17.03 -15.66
CA ASN A 758 12.62 16.83 -16.92
C ASN A 758 13.61 16.23 -17.93
N SER A 759 13.19 15.29 -18.78
CA SER A 759 14.05 14.71 -19.81
C SER A 759 13.29 14.37 -21.09
N VAL A 760 13.94 14.61 -22.23
CA VAL A 760 13.42 14.26 -23.56
C VAL A 760 14.05 12.97 -24.07
N ARG A 761 13.24 12.06 -24.64
CA ARG A 761 13.74 10.83 -25.27
C ARG A 761 13.93 11.02 -26.76
N VAL A 762 15.16 10.85 -27.20
CA VAL A 762 15.62 11.12 -28.57
C VAL A 762 15.98 9.79 -29.25
N PRO A 763 15.26 9.37 -30.30
CA PRO A 763 15.58 8.14 -31.03
C PRO A 763 16.70 8.36 -32.07
N ASN A 764 17.37 7.28 -32.50
CA ASN A 764 18.42 7.35 -33.53
C ASN A 764 17.92 8.00 -34.84
N ALA A 765 16.65 7.76 -35.19
CA ALA A 765 15.99 8.37 -36.36
C ALA A 765 15.94 9.91 -36.33
N PHE A 766 15.98 10.54 -35.15
CA PHE A 766 16.09 12.01 -35.05
C PHE A 766 17.47 12.50 -35.48
N PHE A 767 18.54 11.79 -35.09
CA PHE A 767 19.89 12.11 -35.54
C PHE A 767 20.07 11.86 -37.04
N GLU A 768 19.46 10.81 -37.59
CA GLU A 768 19.39 10.62 -39.06
C GLU A 768 18.67 11.78 -39.78
N ALA A 769 17.64 12.37 -39.18
CA ALA A 769 16.98 13.55 -39.72
C ALA A 769 17.87 14.80 -39.60
N LEU A 770 18.53 14.97 -38.45
CA LEU A 770 19.44 16.09 -38.18
C LEU A 770 20.65 16.10 -39.13
N ASP A 771 21.33 14.96 -39.30
CA ASP A 771 22.49 14.80 -40.20
C ASP A 771 22.13 15.07 -41.67
N ARG A 772 20.88 14.80 -42.06
CA ARG A 772 20.35 15.06 -43.41
C ARG A 772 19.77 16.47 -43.57
N ASN A 773 19.80 17.30 -42.52
CA ASN A 773 19.10 18.59 -42.43
C ASN A 773 17.62 18.49 -42.85
N GLY A 774 16.94 17.45 -42.36
CA GLY A 774 15.54 17.16 -42.60
C GLY A 774 14.62 17.66 -41.50
N ASP A 775 13.33 17.37 -41.68
CA ASP A 775 12.27 17.69 -40.74
C ASP A 775 12.00 16.55 -39.74
N TRP A 776 11.34 16.92 -38.64
CA TRP A 776 10.80 16.05 -37.60
C TRP A 776 9.30 16.29 -37.44
N GLU A 777 8.53 15.21 -37.21
CA GLU A 777 7.07 15.26 -37.12
C GLU A 777 6.59 15.11 -35.68
N LEU A 778 5.65 15.97 -35.27
CA LEU A 778 4.99 15.87 -33.96
C LEU A 778 3.63 15.19 -34.11
N ILE A 779 3.40 14.06 -33.43
CA ILE A 779 2.35 13.09 -33.77
C ILE A 779 1.25 13.05 -32.68
N ARG A 780 0.02 13.41 -33.06
CA ARG A 780 -1.17 13.41 -32.19
C ARG A 780 -1.47 12.03 -31.62
N ARG A 781 -1.71 11.94 -30.30
CA ARG A 781 -1.94 10.65 -29.62
C ARG A 781 -3.35 10.10 -29.82
N THR A 782 -4.33 10.95 -30.15
CA THR A 782 -5.74 10.54 -30.35
C THR A 782 -6.06 10.01 -31.75
N ASP A 783 -5.26 10.32 -32.78
CA ASP A 783 -5.54 9.92 -34.17
C ASP A 783 -4.31 9.63 -35.04
N GLY A 784 -3.09 9.66 -34.48
CA GLY A 784 -1.84 9.35 -35.17
C GLY A 784 -1.45 10.37 -36.25
N ARG A 785 -2.12 11.53 -36.32
CA ARG A 785 -1.86 12.55 -37.35
C ARG A 785 -0.78 13.53 -36.93
N ILE A 786 -0.04 14.04 -37.89
CA ILE A 786 0.92 15.13 -37.68
C ILE A 786 0.18 16.38 -37.16
N LYS A 787 0.55 16.86 -35.96
CA LYS A 787 0.14 18.18 -35.40
C LYS A 787 0.94 19.31 -36.05
N LYS A 788 2.24 19.08 -36.24
CA LYS A 788 3.22 20.06 -36.73
C LYS A 788 4.46 19.32 -37.26
N THR A 789 5.08 19.89 -38.28
CA THR A 789 6.40 19.48 -38.79
C THR A 789 7.39 20.60 -38.47
N ILE A 790 8.62 20.26 -38.07
CA ILE A 790 9.64 21.21 -37.58
C ILE A 790 11.02 20.77 -38.11
N PRO A 791 11.90 21.66 -38.58
CA PRO A 791 13.28 21.29 -38.88
C PRO A 791 13.96 20.63 -37.66
N ALA A 792 14.64 19.50 -37.86
CA ALA A 792 15.28 18.77 -36.75
C ALA A 792 16.31 19.66 -36.02
N ALA A 793 17.04 20.50 -36.77
CA ALA A 793 17.97 21.49 -36.23
C ALA A 793 17.29 22.51 -35.29
N ASP A 794 16.12 23.05 -35.64
CA ASP A 794 15.37 24.00 -34.81
C ASP A 794 14.91 23.38 -33.49
N LEU A 795 14.63 22.08 -33.46
CA LEU A 795 14.24 21.36 -32.25
C LEU A 795 15.45 21.03 -31.38
N TRP A 796 16.57 20.65 -31.99
CA TRP A 796 17.83 20.39 -31.28
C TRP A 796 18.42 21.66 -30.65
N GLU A 797 18.40 22.78 -31.36
CA GLU A 797 18.84 24.10 -30.84
C GLU A 797 17.99 24.53 -29.63
N LYS A 798 16.66 24.27 -29.63
CA LYS A 798 15.80 24.54 -28.47
C LYS A 798 16.19 23.71 -27.24
N ILE A 799 16.58 22.45 -27.43
CA ILE A 799 17.07 21.58 -26.34
C ILE A 799 18.40 22.11 -25.80
N GLY A 800 19.36 22.40 -26.68
CA GLY A 800 20.67 22.94 -26.29
C GLY A 800 20.56 24.29 -25.58
N MET A 801 19.71 25.19 -26.07
CA MET A 801 19.45 26.50 -25.47
C MET A 801 18.77 26.38 -24.10
N ALA A 802 17.77 25.51 -23.94
CA ALA A 802 17.10 25.29 -22.67
C ALA A 802 18.06 24.68 -21.63
N ALA A 803 18.81 23.63 -22.01
CA ALA A 803 19.81 23.01 -21.14
C ALA A 803 20.95 23.98 -20.76
N TRP A 804 21.33 24.92 -21.64
CA TRP A 804 22.28 25.97 -21.31
C TRP A 804 21.70 27.01 -20.33
N GLN A 805 20.41 27.34 -20.42
CA GLN A 805 19.78 28.36 -19.58
C GLN A 805 19.40 27.85 -18.18
N CYS A 806 18.80 26.66 -18.07
CA CYS A 806 18.24 26.14 -16.81
C CYS A 806 18.58 24.67 -16.52
N ALA A 807 19.62 24.10 -17.15
CA ALA A 807 20.07 22.70 -17.00
C ALA A 807 19.05 21.61 -17.37
N ASP A 808 17.90 21.98 -17.95
CA ASP A 808 16.81 21.08 -18.35
C ASP A 808 16.28 21.44 -19.75
N PRO A 809 15.69 20.48 -20.50
CA PRO A 809 15.56 19.08 -20.14
C PRO A 809 16.86 18.30 -20.36
N GLY A 810 17.07 17.24 -19.58
CA GLY A 810 18.07 16.22 -19.88
C GLY A 810 17.73 15.45 -21.17
N VAL A 811 18.72 14.77 -21.75
CA VAL A 811 18.56 13.97 -22.97
C VAL A 811 18.73 12.48 -22.66
N GLN A 812 17.80 11.66 -23.13
CA GLN A 812 17.85 10.20 -23.04
C GLN A 812 17.81 9.59 -24.44
N TYR A 813 18.86 8.88 -24.83
CA TYR A 813 18.98 8.28 -26.17
C TYR A 813 18.11 7.01 -26.27
N ASP A 814 16.85 7.14 -26.70
CA ASP A 814 15.82 6.08 -26.60
C ASP A 814 16.28 4.76 -27.23
N THR A 815 16.72 4.84 -28.48
CA THR A 815 17.09 3.66 -29.25
C THR A 815 18.33 3.01 -28.62
N THR A 816 19.36 3.78 -28.25
CA THR A 816 20.55 3.25 -27.56
C THR A 816 20.23 2.60 -26.21
N ILE A 817 19.31 3.18 -25.43
CA ILE A 817 18.83 2.60 -24.17
C ILE A 817 18.18 1.24 -24.41
N ASN A 818 17.40 1.10 -25.49
CA ASN A 818 16.71 -0.14 -25.84
C ASN A 818 17.57 -1.15 -26.64
N GLU A 819 18.61 -0.70 -27.36
CA GLU A 819 19.65 -1.51 -28.01
C GLU A 819 20.54 -2.24 -26.97
N TRP A 820 20.72 -1.63 -25.80
CA TRP A 820 21.50 -2.19 -24.67
C TRP A 820 20.61 -2.84 -23.60
N HIS A 821 19.31 -3.03 -23.88
CA HIS A 821 18.34 -3.62 -22.95
C HIS A 821 18.61 -5.12 -22.76
N THR A 822 18.65 -5.57 -21.51
CA THR A 822 19.00 -6.95 -21.14
C THR A 822 17.79 -7.90 -21.09
N CYS A 823 16.55 -7.39 -21.14
CA CYS A 823 15.32 -8.19 -21.22
C CYS A 823 14.24 -7.53 -22.11
N PRO A 824 14.49 -7.36 -23.43
CA PRO A 824 13.57 -6.66 -24.34
C PRO A 824 12.24 -7.37 -24.57
N GLU A 825 12.19 -8.71 -24.42
CA GLU A 825 10.95 -9.49 -24.55
C GLU A 825 9.94 -9.19 -23.42
N ASP A 826 10.41 -8.73 -22.26
CA ASP A 826 9.59 -8.33 -21.10
C ASP A 826 9.05 -6.88 -21.20
N GLY A 827 9.37 -6.18 -22.29
CA GLY A 827 8.87 -4.84 -22.62
C GLY A 827 9.96 -3.81 -22.93
N ARG A 828 9.56 -2.65 -23.47
CA ARG A 828 10.45 -1.51 -23.75
C ARG A 828 10.82 -0.76 -22.46
N ILE A 829 12.06 -0.30 -22.35
CA ILE A 829 12.46 0.70 -21.35
C ILE A 829 11.85 2.04 -21.78
N ASN A 830 10.88 2.53 -21.01
CA ASN A 830 10.13 3.75 -21.32
C ASN A 830 10.60 4.99 -20.54
N ALA A 831 11.12 4.83 -19.33
CA ALA A 831 11.50 5.92 -18.44
C ALA A 831 12.80 5.65 -17.68
N SER A 832 13.17 6.57 -16.78
CA SER A 832 14.22 6.40 -15.78
C SER A 832 13.77 6.88 -14.41
N ASN A 833 14.56 6.59 -13.38
CA ASN A 833 14.43 7.20 -12.06
C ASN A 833 14.87 8.70 -12.07
N PRO A 834 14.68 9.47 -10.96
CA PRO A 834 14.99 10.90 -10.90
C PRO A 834 16.38 11.36 -11.35
N CYS A 835 17.44 10.56 -11.19
CA CYS A 835 18.80 10.95 -11.55
C CYS A 835 19.30 10.29 -12.85
N SER A 836 18.43 9.56 -13.55
CA SER A 836 18.67 8.91 -14.86
C SER A 836 19.78 7.85 -14.91
N GLU A 837 20.23 7.35 -13.76
CA GLU A 837 21.20 6.27 -13.61
C GLU A 837 20.56 4.87 -13.60
N TYR A 838 19.25 4.77 -13.36
CA TYR A 838 18.49 3.52 -13.48
C TYR A 838 17.55 3.58 -14.68
N LEU A 839 17.81 2.71 -15.65
CA LEU A 839 17.11 2.56 -16.92
C LEU A 839 16.69 1.10 -17.05
N PHE A 840 15.39 0.84 -16.87
CA PHE A 840 14.85 -0.52 -16.84
C PHE A 840 13.34 -0.51 -17.13
N LEU A 841 12.71 -1.70 -17.10
CA LEU A 841 11.27 -1.87 -17.35
C LEU A 841 10.40 -1.01 -16.43
N ASP A 842 9.20 -0.65 -16.90
CA ASP A 842 8.20 0.00 -16.04
C ASP A 842 7.76 -0.93 -14.88
N ASP A 843 7.26 -0.31 -13.82
CA ASP A 843 6.84 -0.95 -12.58
C ASP A 843 7.96 -1.78 -11.89
N THR A 844 9.22 -1.29 -11.86
CA THR A 844 10.43 -1.91 -11.24
C THR A 844 11.14 -1.02 -10.19
N SER A 845 12.29 -1.44 -9.62
CA SER A 845 13.03 -0.66 -8.61
C SER A 845 14.52 -1.00 -8.56
N CYS A 846 15.33 -0.16 -7.91
CA CYS A 846 16.78 -0.37 -7.84
C CYS A 846 17.37 -0.17 -6.44
N ASN A 847 18.24 -1.10 -6.04
CA ASN A 847 19.04 -1.01 -4.82
C ASN A 847 20.40 -0.36 -5.16
N LEU A 848 20.70 0.79 -4.56
CA LEU A 848 21.91 1.57 -4.88
C LEU A 848 22.94 1.61 -3.73
N SER A 849 24.23 1.52 -4.08
CA SER A 849 25.37 1.81 -3.20
C SER A 849 26.54 2.40 -4.01
N SER A 850 27.61 2.85 -3.35
CA SER A 850 28.85 3.26 -4.04
C SER A 850 30.13 3.03 -3.25
N LEU A 851 31.19 2.66 -3.97
CA LEU A 851 32.55 2.55 -3.44
C LEU A 851 33.34 3.86 -3.59
N ASN A 852 34.12 4.20 -2.59
CA ASN A 852 34.95 5.40 -2.54
C ASN A 852 36.32 5.15 -3.16
N LEU A 853 36.53 5.51 -4.44
CA LEU A 853 37.72 5.10 -5.20
C LEU A 853 39.06 5.53 -4.57
N VAL A 854 39.06 6.66 -3.86
CA VAL A 854 40.22 7.18 -3.12
C VAL A 854 40.73 6.20 -2.06
N LYS A 855 39.87 5.32 -1.52
CA LYS A 855 40.24 4.34 -0.47
C LYS A 855 41.06 3.16 -0.99
N PHE A 856 41.23 3.05 -2.30
CA PHE A 856 42.04 2.03 -2.95
C PHE A 856 43.30 2.62 -3.61
N LEU A 857 43.58 3.92 -3.44
CA LEU A 857 44.78 4.57 -3.96
C LEU A 857 45.87 4.65 -2.89
N ASP A 858 47.05 4.06 -3.14
CA ASP A 858 48.24 4.35 -2.34
C ASP A 858 48.86 5.69 -2.80
N GLU A 859 48.57 6.75 -2.04
CA GLU A 859 49.06 8.11 -2.26
C GLU A 859 50.60 8.23 -2.32
N LYS A 860 51.35 7.24 -1.81
CA LYS A 860 52.82 7.26 -1.84
C LYS A 860 53.41 6.67 -3.11
N SER A 861 52.67 5.83 -3.84
CA SER A 861 53.12 5.21 -5.09
C SER A 861 52.25 5.56 -6.31
N GLY A 862 51.13 6.24 -6.11
CA GLY A 862 50.13 6.50 -7.15
C GLY A 862 49.41 5.23 -7.64
N ARG A 863 49.58 4.10 -6.94
CA ARG A 863 49.08 2.79 -7.39
C ARG A 863 47.70 2.50 -6.83
N PHE A 864 46.77 2.20 -7.72
CA PHE A 864 45.44 1.69 -7.36
C PHE A 864 45.50 0.20 -7.00
N ASP A 865 45.01 -0.17 -5.82
CA ASP A 865 44.84 -1.56 -5.40
C ASP A 865 43.56 -2.14 -5.99
N ALA A 866 43.68 -2.61 -7.23
CA ALA A 866 42.61 -3.29 -7.96
C ALA A 866 42.13 -4.58 -7.28
N ARG A 867 42.93 -5.21 -6.40
CA ARG A 867 42.51 -6.40 -5.66
C ARG A 867 41.58 -6.01 -4.51
N ALA A 868 41.98 -5.06 -3.69
CA ALA A 868 41.12 -4.51 -2.64
C ALA A 868 39.81 -3.98 -3.25
N PHE A 869 39.89 -3.22 -4.35
CA PHE A 869 38.69 -2.75 -5.05
C PHE A 869 37.78 -3.91 -5.50
N ALA A 870 38.32 -5.00 -6.04
CA ALA A 870 37.54 -6.18 -6.41
C ALA A 870 36.90 -6.90 -5.20
N ASP A 871 37.63 -7.04 -4.09
CA ASP A 871 37.10 -7.60 -2.83
C ASP A 871 35.95 -6.72 -2.29
N ALA A 872 36.10 -5.40 -2.35
CA ALA A 872 35.06 -4.44 -1.97
C ALA A 872 33.83 -4.50 -2.88
N CYS A 873 34.02 -4.62 -4.20
CA CYS A 873 32.93 -4.85 -5.16
C CYS A 873 32.16 -6.12 -4.83
N ARG A 874 32.86 -7.24 -4.57
CA ARG A 874 32.26 -8.52 -4.18
C ARG A 874 31.38 -8.37 -2.94
N MET A 875 31.89 -7.72 -1.88
CA MET A 875 31.14 -7.50 -0.64
C MET A 875 29.90 -6.60 -0.85
N TRP A 876 30.02 -5.49 -1.59
CA TRP A 876 28.89 -4.58 -1.80
C TRP A 876 27.85 -5.10 -2.80
N THR A 877 28.22 -5.90 -3.78
CA THR A 877 27.25 -6.65 -4.62
C THR A 877 26.42 -7.59 -3.75
N ILE A 878 27.04 -8.33 -2.80
CA ILE A 878 26.33 -9.19 -1.85
C ILE A 878 25.37 -8.36 -0.97
N VAL A 879 25.77 -7.18 -0.49
CA VAL A 879 24.87 -6.27 0.24
C VAL A 879 23.66 -5.88 -0.60
N LEU A 880 23.84 -5.45 -1.85
CA LEU A 880 22.74 -5.04 -2.73
C LEU A 880 21.78 -6.18 -3.06
N GLU A 881 22.31 -7.37 -3.27
CA GLU A 881 21.61 -8.63 -3.58
C GLU A 881 20.80 -9.14 -2.39
N ILE A 882 21.40 -9.24 -1.19
CA ILE A 882 20.67 -9.50 0.07
C ILE A 882 19.60 -8.43 0.30
N SER A 883 19.86 -7.19 -0.13
CA SER A 883 18.90 -6.10 -0.03
C SER A 883 17.73 -6.18 -1.00
N VAL A 884 17.77 -7.05 -2.02
CA VAL A 884 16.56 -7.40 -2.80
C VAL A 884 15.63 -8.26 -1.95
N LEU A 885 16.22 -9.20 -1.20
CA LEU A 885 15.49 -10.20 -0.41
C LEU A 885 14.92 -9.66 0.90
N MET A 886 15.65 -8.76 1.58
CA MET A 886 15.14 -8.14 2.81
C MET A 886 14.04 -7.10 2.53
N ALA A 887 13.98 -6.55 1.32
CA ALA A 887 13.20 -5.35 1.01
C ALA A 887 11.78 -5.66 0.50
N GLN A 888 10.91 -4.68 0.67
CA GLN A 888 9.56 -4.68 0.11
C GLN A 888 9.35 -3.46 -0.82
N PHE A 889 8.40 -3.54 -1.77
CA PHE A 889 8.23 -2.61 -2.88
C PHE A 889 6.74 -2.26 -3.13
N PRO A 890 6.39 -1.04 -3.61
CA PRO A 890 5.06 -0.36 -3.51
C PRO A 890 3.82 -1.02 -4.13
N SER A 891 3.87 -2.32 -4.38
CA SER A 891 3.58 -2.86 -5.69
C SER A 891 3.53 -4.38 -5.72
N ARG A 892 2.49 -4.92 -6.34
CA ARG A 892 2.45 -6.34 -6.70
C ARG A 892 3.48 -6.61 -7.81
N VAL A 893 3.47 -5.77 -8.84
CA VAL A 893 4.39 -5.84 -9.99
C VAL A 893 5.83 -5.54 -9.58
N MET A 894 6.11 -4.39 -8.96
CA MET A 894 7.48 -3.99 -8.56
C MET A 894 8.13 -4.92 -7.56
N ALA A 895 7.39 -5.52 -6.62
CA ALA A 895 8.00 -6.51 -5.71
C ALA A 895 8.29 -7.84 -6.44
N GLN A 896 7.50 -8.22 -7.46
CA GLN A 896 7.84 -9.33 -8.34
C GLN A 896 9.07 -8.99 -9.19
N LYS A 897 8.96 -7.97 -10.05
CA LYS A 897 10.02 -7.60 -11.00
C LYS A 897 11.35 -7.27 -10.31
N SER A 898 11.35 -6.65 -9.13
CA SER A 898 12.60 -6.40 -8.39
C SER A 898 13.26 -7.68 -7.87
N TYR A 899 12.50 -8.74 -7.59
CA TYR A 899 13.01 -10.07 -7.23
C TYR A 899 13.35 -10.93 -8.46
N ASP A 900 12.56 -10.84 -9.53
CA ASP A 900 12.76 -11.63 -10.76
C ASP A 900 14.01 -11.14 -11.52
N PHE A 901 14.13 -9.82 -11.71
CA PHE A 901 15.25 -9.20 -12.45
C PHE A 901 16.42 -8.76 -11.56
N ARG A 902 16.25 -8.76 -10.23
CA ARG A 902 17.30 -8.53 -9.21
C ARG A 902 18.20 -7.32 -9.50
N THR A 903 17.61 -6.19 -9.89
CA THR A 903 18.38 -5.07 -10.44
C THR A 903 19.22 -4.33 -9.38
N LEU A 904 20.54 -4.51 -9.45
CA LEU A 904 21.53 -3.93 -8.53
C LEU A 904 22.25 -2.73 -9.18
N GLY A 905 22.42 -1.63 -8.45
CA GLY A 905 23.24 -0.49 -8.86
C GLY A 905 24.43 -0.26 -7.94
N LEU A 906 25.54 -0.96 -8.21
CA LEU A 906 26.83 -0.70 -7.55
C LEU A 906 27.58 0.40 -8.32
N GLY A 907 27.53 1.62 -7.79
CA GLY A 907 28.27 2.77 -8.33
C GLY A 907 29.64 2.97 -7.70
N TYR A 908 30.27 4.09 -8.06
CA TYR A 908 31.49 4.57 -7.43
C TYR A 908 31.43 6.09 -7.18
N ALA A 909 32.21 6.54 -6.21
CA ALA A 909 32.30 7.93 -5.77
C ALA A 909 33.76 8.41 -5.74
N ASN A 910 33.96 9.72 -5.73
CA ASN A 910 35.26 10.39 -5.61
C ASN A 910 36.28 10.09 -6.73
N LEU A 911 35.82 9.69 -7.93
CA LEU A 911 36.70 9.52 -9.11
C LEU A 911 37.56 10.76 -9.38
N GLY A 912 36.94 11.96 -9.42
CA GLY A 912 37.69 13.20 -9.60
C GLY A 912 38.71 13.46 -8.49
N THR A 913 38.38 13.13 -7.24
CA THR A 913 39.32 13.26 -6.10
C THR A 913 40.47 12.26 -6.18
N MET A 914 40.23 11.06 -6.71
CA MET A 914 41.28 10.07 -6.97
C MET A 914 42.21 10.51 -8.10
N LEU A 915 41.67 11.11 -9.18
CA LEU A 915 42.45 11.65 -10.30
C LEU A 915 43.22 12.95 -9.97
N MET A 916 43.00 13.52 -8.78
CA MET A 916 43.71 14.70 -8.26
C MET A 916 44.75 14.35 -7.17
N ARG A 917 45.03 13.07 -6.93
CA ARG A 917 46.01 12.56 -5.96
C ARG A 917 47.09 11.75 -6.66
#